data_AF-A0A8H7LMS8-F1
#
_entry.id   AF-A0A8H7LMS8-F1
#
_cell.length_a   1.000
_cell.length_b   1.000
_cell.length_c   1.000
_cell.angle_alpha   90.00
_cell.angle_beta   90.00
_cell.angle_gamma   90.00
#
_symmetry.space_group_name_H-M   'P 1'
#
loop_
_entity.id
_entity.type
_entity.pdbx_description
1 polymer ?
#
loop_
_entity_poly.entity_id
_entity_poly.type
_entity_poly.pdbx_seq_one_letter_code
_entity_poly.pdbx_strand_id
1 'polypeptide(L)'
;MISVIDEPRVYRDWGLELESDIISIIIPGQTIIVLNSQAAVDELLVRRSSIYSDRPHIPMVSSDNLVGWGNNTGMVRYGERWRSQRKMTHEVLHKIASEERWPLVERQSRLTLHRILNNPEGFSAEIRRMAGSTLLMAVYGYEVTSPDDSLVKVVEDAVEGFSQAVIVSNYFVNTVPWLQYLPEWFPGASWKAKANAWRYQKDLMLGIPYEWTKNQMAAGTATPSMLSFWLTRYVYQEAPSNLAEVEDRVRWAAGELTTAAVFKSVASTRVFVMAMAMHPDVQAKAQAELDAVIGTRLPEMADRDSLPYIRRIVKEVFRWRMVLPLALPHACIQDDTYKGYHIPKGAIVAISNNPDVYIDPDRFNPDRFLDLSVPDAPTFGYGRRSCPGSHHAEASLFIIAAGLLAMFNIGPEEDHNGKPIPLKPEMRLNEAVRYIRSNAGLLLDPKDTSKLFGIGQSRSRVTGDLWQTTMDYQNRVGSKFGGGGVAGASEANVDRRERLRKLALETIDLAKDPYILRNHLGSLECRLCLTLHTNEGSYLAHTQGKKHQTNLARRAARDAKETQLITAPAPAASVPRKMFIKIGRPGYRVTKVRDPLMAAAAGGGGAKEGMMVQVHLPQIKEGVIPRRRFMSAWEQKKEQPNRAYQYLIVAAEPYESIAFRIPAREIEDIEENPDWNWSHWDADTKQYSFQFMFKTSSLAPYGQ
;
A
#
# COMPACT_ATOMS: atom_id res chain seq x y z
N MET A 1 20.95 14.83 10.57
CA MET A 1 19.90 13.80 10.61
C MET A 1 19.04 14.10 11.82
N ILE A 2 17.99 14.91 11.63
CA ILE A 2 16.97 15.10 12.66
C ILE A 2 16.36 13.74 12.94
N SER A 3 16.29 13.32 14.21
CA SER A 3 15.53 12.14 14.60
C SER A 3 14.09 12.38 14.17
N VAL A 4 13.67 11.72 13.09
CA VAL A 4 12.27 11.62 12.71
C VAL A 4 11.60 10.87 13.85
N ILE A 5 11.08 11.62 14.82
CA ILE A 5 10.10 11.15 15.77
C ILE A 5 9.00 10.53 14.91
N ASP A 6 8.69 9.27 15.17
CA ASP A 6 7.87 8.34 14.37
C ASP A 6 6.57 8.97 13.83
N GLU A 7 6.63 9.69 12.70
CA GLU A 7 5.49 10.39 12.07
C GLU A 7 4.25 9.49 11.90
N PRO A 8 4.36 8.22 11.45
CA PRO A 8 3.23 7.29 11.42
C PRO A 8 2.56 7.11 12.79
N ARG A 9 3.34 6.95 13.87
CA ARG A 9 2.79 6.86 15.23
C ARG A 9 2.14 8.15 15.67
N VAL A 10 2.72 9.31 15.35
CA VAL A 10 2.10 10.61 15.66
C VAL A 10 0.74 10.75 14.97
N TYR A 11 0.65 10.41 13.68
CA TYR A 11 -0.63 10.44 12.95
C TYR A 11 -1.66 9.47 13.50
N ARG A 12 -1.21 8.28 13.92
CA ARG A 12 -2.06 7.31 14.62
C ARG A 12 -2.56 7.89 15.93
N ASP A 13 -1.67 8.42 16.76
CA ASP A 13 -1.98 8.95 18.09
C ASP A 13 -2.99 10.09 18.00
N TRP A 14 -2.82 11.00 17.04
CA TRP A 14 -3.83 12.02 16.72
C TRP A 14 -5.17 11.43 16.26
N GLY A 15 -5.15 10.36 15.47
CA GLY A 15 -6.35 9.64 15.08
C GLY A 15 -7.11 9.04 16.27
N LEU A 16 -6.37 8.47 17.22
CA LEU A 16 -6.92 7.89 18.45
C LEU A 16 -7.46 8.97 19.38
N GLU A 17 -6.72 10.06 19.59
CA GLU A 17 -7.12 11.20 20.41
C GLU A 17 -8.37 11.90 19.87
N LEU A 18 -8.47 12.04 18.55
CA LEU A 18 -9.62 12.65 17.88
C LEU A 18 -10.78 11.66 17.63
N GLU A 19 -10.62 10.40 18.05
CA GLU A 19 -11.57 9.31 17.81
C GLU A 19 -12.04 9.22 16.34
N SER A 20 -11.12 9.47 15.40
CA SER A 20 -11.44 9.62 13.98
C SER A 20 -10.64 8.67 13.09
N ASP A 21 -11.33 8.12 12.09
CA ASP A 21 -10.72 7.23 11.09
C ASP A 21 -9.95 7.97 10.00
N ILE A 22 -10.12 9.29 9.91
CA ILE A 22 -9.31 10.21 9.09
C ILE A 22 -9.00 11.49 9.85
N ILE A 23 -7.84 12.09 9.58
CA ILE A 23 -7.47 13.42 10.10
C ILE A 23 -7.00 14.31 8.95
N SER A 24 -7.20 15.62 9.09
CA SER A 24 -6.72 16.62 8.12
C SER A 24 -5.68 17.53 8.74
N ILE A 25 -4.57 17.74 8.04
CA ILE A 25 -3.53 18.69 8.38
C ILE A 25 -3.49 19.74 7.26
N ILE A 26 -3.63 21.00 7.63
CA ILE A 26 -3.63 22.12 6.69
C ILE A 26 -2.33 22.88 6.89
N ILE A 27 -1.52 22.94 5.84
CA ILE A 27 -0.37 23.84 5.75
C ILE A 27 -0.62 24.81 4.60
N PRO A 28 0.03 25.99 4.56
CA PRO A 28 -0.19 26.96 3.49
C PRO A 28 -0.08 26.33 2.08
N GLY A 29 -1.18 26.38 1.33
CA GLY A 29 -1.25 25.85 -0.04
C GLY A 29 -1.44 24.33 -0.17
N GLN A 30 -1.51 23.56 0.93
CA GLN A 30 -1.61 22.10 0.86
C GLN A 30 -2.51 21.53 1.97
N THR A 31 -3.45 20.68 1.56
CA THR A 31 -4.23 19.83 2.48
C THR A 31 -3.64 18.44 2.47
N ILE A 32 -3.38 17.87 3.66
CA ILE A 32 -2.94 16.49 3.85
C ILE A 32 -4.05 15.76 4.63
N ILE A 33 -4.54 14.66 4.08
CA ILE A 33 -5.50 13.76 4.71
C ILE A 33 -4.74 12.49 5.12
N VAL A 34 -4.77 12.15 6.39
CA VAL A 34 -4.17 10.90 6.89
C VAL A 34 -5.27 9.90 7.18
N LEU A 35 -5.13 8.70 6.62
CA LEU A 35 -6.04 7.58 6.84
C LEU A 35 -5.57 6.75 8.03
N ASN A 36 -6.43 6.62 9.05
CA ASN A 36 -6.13 5.96 10.32
C ASN A 36 -6.82 4.61 10.52
N SER A 37 -7.68 4.18 9.57
CA SER A 37 -8.34 2.88 9.62
C SER A 37 -8.25 2.11 8.30
N GLN A 38 -8.28 0.77 8.40
CA GLN A 38 -8.36 -0.10 7.23
C GLN A 38 -9.62 0.17 6.39
N ALA A 39 -10.74 0.49 7.04
CA ALA A 39 -11.99 0.81 6.34
C ALA A 39 -11.88 2.09 5.49
N ALA A 40 -11.20 3.12 5.98
CA ALA A 40 -10.92 4.34 5.21
C ALA A 40 -9.98 4.06 4.04
N VAL A 41 -8.94 3.26 4.26
CA VAL A 41 -8.02 2.82 3.21
C VAL A 41 -8.74 2.02 2.11
N ASP A 42 -9.55 1.03 2.49
CA ASP A 42 -10.29 0.20 1.54
C ASP A 42 -11.32 1.02 0.75
N GLU A 43 -11.96 1.99 1.38
CA GLU A 43 -12.86 2.90 0.66
C GLU A 43 -12.11 3.76 -0.35
N LEU A 44 -11.12 4.52 0.13
CA LEU A 44 -10.55 5.60 -0.66
C LEU A 44 -9.48 5.08 -1.63
N LEU A 45 -8.54 4.25 -1.16
CA LEU A 45 -7.41 3.80 -1.97
C LEU A 45 -7.73 2.57 -2.84
N VAL A 46 -8.71 1.76 -2.45
CA VAL A 46 -9.09 0.55 -3.20
C VAL A 46 -10.37 0.78 -4.01
N ARG A 47 -11.52 0.99 -3.37
CA ARG A 47 -12.82 1.11 -4.07
C ARG A 47 -12.87 2.36 -4.94
N ARG A 48 -12.39 3.49 -4.43
CA ARG A 48 -12.31 4.77 -5.16
C ARG A 48 -10.93 5.03 -5.77
N SER A 49 -10.17 3.97 -6.05
CA SER A 49 -8.79 4.08 -6.54
C SER A 49 -8.61 4.98 -7.78
N SER A 50 -9.62 5.17 -8.63
CA SER A 50 -9.53 6.13 -9.75
C SER A 50 -9.36 7.59 -9.33
N ILE A 51 -9.83 7.95 -8.13
CA ILE A 51 -9.74 9.31 -7.57
C ILE A 51 -8.43 9.49 -6.80
N TYR A 52 -8.04 8.48 -6.02
CA TYR A 52 -6.95 8.55 -5.06
C TYR A 52 -5.62 7.97 -5.57
N SER A 53 -5.49 7.62 -6.85
CA SER A 53 -4.24 7.09 -7.40
C SER A 53 -3.33 8.14 -8.03
N ASP A 54 -3.63 9.45 -7.91
CA ASP A 54 -2.72 10.49 -8.42
C ASP A 54 -1.50 10.65 -7.49
N ARG A 55 -0.52 11.45 -7.91
CA ARG A 55 0.66 11.82 -7.13
C ARG A 55 0.73 13.33 -6.92
N PRO A 56 1.15 13.81 -5.74
CA PRO A 56 1.40 15.23 -5.56
C PRO A 56 2.58 15.67 -6.41
N HIS A 57 2.49 16.90 -6.93
CA HIS A 57 3.64 17.51 -7.59
C HIS A 57 4.54 18.13 -6.50
N ILE A 58 5.64 17.46 -6.17
CA ILE A 58 6.65 17.94 -5.23
C ILE A 58 7.78 18.57 -6.05
N PRO A 59 7.90 19.92 -6.11
CA PRO A 59 8.86 20.60 -6.98
C PRO A 59 10.29 20.07 -6.92
N MET A 60 10.85 19.86 -5.73
CA MET A 60 12.23 19.36 -5.58
C MET A 60 12.45 18.01 -6.26
N VAL A 61 11.45 17.13 -6.22
CA VAL A 61 11.51 15.80 -6.82
C VAL A 61 11.15 15.84 -8.30
N SER A 62 9.99 16.42 -8.62
CA SER A 62 9.31 16.18 -9.89
C SER A 62 9.56 17.25 -10.96
N SER A 63 10.09 18.42 -10.59
CA SER A 63 10.35 19.49 -11.55
C SER A 63 11.58 19.21 -12.40
N ASP A 64 11.46 19.43 -13.71
CA ASP A 64 12.57 19.37 -14.66
C ASP A 64 13.61 20.47 -14.43
N ASN A 65 13.23 21.57 -13.77
CA ASN A 65 14.17 22.61 -13.36
C ASN A 65 15.03 22.20 -12.15
N LEU A 66 14.69 21.11 -11.47
CA LEU A 66 15.32 20.63 -10.24
C LEU A 66 15.84 19.20 -10.43
N VAL A 67 15.40 18.21 -9.65
CA VAL A 67 15.97 16.86 -9.74
C VAL A 67 15.37 16.06 -10.90
N GLY A 68 14.10 16.29 -11.28
CA GLY A 68 13.51 15.72 -12.50
C GLY A 68 13.12 14.24 -12.43
N TRP A 69 12.55 13.78 -11.32
CA TRP A 69 12.00 12.42 -11.13
C TRP A 69 10.53 12.28 -11.55
N GLY A 70 9.89 13.33 -12.09
CA GLY A 70 8.45 13.35 -12.37
C GLY A 70 7.96 12.26 -13.33
N ASN A 71 8.86 11.66 -14.09
CA ASN A 71 8.60 10.61 -15.08
C ASN A 71 8.81 9.17 -14.57
N ASN A 72 9.29 9.01 -13.34
CA ASN A 72 9.44 7.73 -12.65
C ASN A 72 8.07 7.11 -12.32
N THR A 73 7.89 5.80 -12.50
CA THR A 73 6.57 5.15 -12.32
C THR A 73 5.98 5.31 -10.90
N GLY A 74 6.85 5.40 -9.90
CA GLY A 74 6.48 5.67 -8.52
C GLY A 74 5.97 7.09 -8.29
N MET A 75 6.50 8.10 -9.02
CA MET A 75 6.20 9.54 -8.85
C MET A 75 5.25 10.11 -9.90
N VAL A 76 5.17 9.49 -11.07
CA VAL A 76 4.39 10.00 -12.19
C VAL A 76 2.91 10.04 -11.84
N ARG A 77 2.28 11.15 -12.20
CA ARG A 77 0.86 11.40 -12.01
C ARG A 77 0.01 10.35 -12.71
N TYR A 78 -1.20 10.15 -12.20
CA TYR A 78 -2.11 9.17 -12.78
C TYR A 78 -2.51 9.60 -14.18
N GLY A 79 -2.27 8.74 -15.17
CA GLY A 79 -2.51 9.05 -16.57
C GLY A 79 -2.06 7.92 -17.50
N GLU A 80 -2.08 8.18 -18.80
CA GLU A 80 -1.72 7.20 -19.82
C GLU A 80 -0.26 6.73 -19.67
N ARG A 81 0.68 7.65 -19.43
CA ARG A 81 2.09 7.32 -19.15
C ARG A 81 2.26 6.34 -17.99
N TRP A 82 1.61 6.62 -16.85
CA TRP A 82 1.63 5.72 -15.70
C TRP A 82 1.04 4.35 -16.04
N ARG A 83 -0.12 4.30 -16.72
CA ARG A 83 -0.77 3.05 -17.11
C ARG A 83 0.14 2.22 -18.03
N SER A 84 0.83 2.89 -18.96
CA SER A 84 1.78 2.25 -19.88
C SER A 84 2.95 1.63 -19.14
N GLN A 85 3.64 2.39 -18.28
CA GLN A 85 4.74 1.85 -17.46
C GLN A 85 4.26 0.76 -16.48
N ARG A 86 3.07 0.89 -15.90
CA ARG A 86 2.48 -0.13 -15.02
C ARG A 86 2.18 -1.43 -15.78
N LYS A 87 1.73 -1.33 -17.04
CA LYS A 87 1.54 -2.48 -17.93
C LYS A 87 2.88 -3.17 -18.22
N MET A 88 3.90 -2.42 -18.62
CA MET A 88 5.26 -2.95 -18.88
C MET A 88 5.81 -3.69 -17.66
N THR A 89 5.76 -3.07 -16.47
CA THR A 89 6.23 -3.69 -15.22
C THR A 89 5.42 -4.92 -14.84
N HIS A 90 4.11 -4.95 -15.08
CA HIS A 90 3.28 -6.13 -14.81
C HIS A 90 3.61 -7.32 -15.72
N GLU A 91 3.94 -7.08 -17.01
CA GLU A 91 4.33 -8.15 -17.95
C GLU A 91 5.54 -8.95 -17.46
N VAL A 92 6.45 -8.32 -16.72
CA VAL A 92 7.66 -8.99 -16.21
C VAL A 92 7.60 -9.31 -14.73
N LEU A 93 6.74 -8.70 -13.91
CA LEU A 93 6.71 -8.89 -12.44
C LEU A 93 5.46 -9.59 -11.90
N HIS A 94 4.50 -9.98 -12.74
CA HIS A 94 3.39 -10.82 -12.27
C HIS A 94 3.92 -12.14 -11.70
N LYS A 95 3.11 -12.80 -10.86
CA LYS A 95 3.51 -13.99 -10.10
C LYS A 95 4.34 -15.00 -10.92
N ILE A 96 3.79 -15.54 -12.01
CA ILE A 96 4.48 -16.54 -12.84
C ILE A 96 5.84 -16.06 -13.36
N ALA A 97 5.92 -14.84 -13.93
CA ALA A 97 7.18 -14.26 -14.39
C ALA A 97 8.19 -14.05 -13.25
N SER A 98 7.70 -13.80 -12.02
CA SER A 98 8.56 -13.77 -10.83
C SER A 98 9.10 -15.15 -10.44
N GLU A 99 8.30 -16.20 -10.61
CA GLU A 99 8.69 -17.59 -10.32
C GLU A 99 9.73 -18.11 -11.32
N GLU A 100 9.63 -17.71 -12.59
CA GLU A 100 10.64 -18.01 -13.63
C GLU A 100 12.04 -17.49 -13.27
N ARG A 101 12.14 -16.48 -12.40
CA ARG A 101 13.42 -15.92 -11.93
C ARG A 101 13.90 -16.49 -10.60
N TRP A 102 13.19 -17.43 -9.98
CA TRP A 102 13.66 -18.10 -8.75
C TRP A 102 15.08 -18.66 -8.87
N PRO A 103 15.51 -19.30 -9.97
CA PRO A 103 16.89 -19.77 -10.10
C PRO A 103 17.94 -18.67 -9.96
N LEU A 104 17.65 -17.46 -10.46
CA LEU A 104 18.53 -16.30 -10.29
C LEU A 104 18.62 -15.87 -8.82
N VAL A 105 17.47 -15.77 -8.15
CA VAL A 105 17.40 -15.36 -6.74
C VAL A 105 18.12 -16.37 -5.85
N GLU A 106 17.91 -17.68 -6.06
CA GLU A 106 18.61 -18.75 -5.35
C GLU A 106 20.12 -18.71 -5.59
N ARG A 107 20.55 -18.57 -6.86
CA ARG A 107 21.96 -18.50 -7.20
C ARG A 107 22.65 -17.35 -6.46
N GLN A 108 22.05 -16.16 -6.48
CA GLN A 108 22.64 -15.00 -5.80
C GLN A 108 22.63 -15.17 -4.28
N SER A 109 21.56 -15.74 -3.70
CA SER A 109 21.50 -16.06 -2.28
C SER A 109 22.64 -17.02 -1.88
N ARG A 110 22.84 -18.12 -2.61
CA ARG A 110 23.92 -19.09 -2.34
C ARG A 110 25.31 -18.47 -2.45
N LEU A 111 25.57 -17.67 -3.48
CA LEU A 111 26.86 -16.98 -3.66
C LEU A 111 27.12 -16.02 -2.49
N THR A 112 26.09 -15.28 -2.05
CA THR A 112 26.18 -14.38 -0.92
C THR A 112 26.43 -15.12 0.40
N LEU A 113 25.72 -16.22 0.66
CA LEU A 113 25.97 -17.05 1.84
C LEU A 113 27.40 -17.59 1.87
N HIS A 114 27.92 -18.04 0.73
CA HIS A 114 29.31 -18.48 0.59
C HIS A 114 30.30 -17.34 0.87
N ARG A 115 30.04 -16.13 0.37
CA ARG A 115 30.91 -14.97 0.63
C ARG A 115 30.87 -14.52 2.09
N ILE A 116 29.69 -14.51 2.71
CA ILE A 116 29.52 -14.22 4.14
C ILE A 116 30.24 -15.27 5.00
N LEU A 117 30.17 -16.56 4.62
CA LEU A 117 30.87 -17.63 5.34
C LEU A 117 32.39 -17.41 5.37
N ASN A 118 32.96 -16.93 4.26
CA ASN A 118 34.40 -16.67 4.15
C ASN A 118 34.82 -15.31 4.75
N ASN A 119 33.92 -14.33 4.82
CA ASN A 119 34.18 -13.03 5.41
C ASN A 119 32.92 -12.47 6.11
N PRO A 120 32.66 -12.87 7.37
CA PRO A 120 31.48 -12.41 8.11
C PRO A 120 31.45 -10.89 8.34
N GLU A 121 32.61 -10.25 8.48
CA GLU A 121 32.73 -8.79 8.65
C GLU A 121 32.21 -8.03 7.42
N GLY A 122 32.26 -8.66 6.24
CA GLY A 122 31.76 -8.12 4.98
C GLY A 122 30.23 -8.19 4.80
N PHE A 123 29.46 -8.66 5.79
CA PHE A 123 28.02 -8.94 5.66
C PHE A 123 27.23 -7.81 4.98
N SER A 124 27.37 -6.57 5.45
CA SER A 124 26.62 -5.43 4.89
C SER A 124 26.96 -5.16 3.43
N ALA A 125 28.22 -5.35 3.01
CA ALA A 125 28.62 -5.20 1.62
C ALA A 125 28.07 -6.36 0.77
N GLU A 126 28.09 -7.59 1.30
CA GLU A 126 27.61 -8.77 0.58
C GLU A 126 26.09 -8.81 0.40
N ILE A 127 25.30 -8.31 1.35
CA ILE A 127 23.85 -8.14 1.16
C ILE A 127 23.54 -7.06 0.12
N ARG A 128 24.28 -5.94 0.12
CA ARG A 128 24.14 -4.91 -0.93
C ARG A 128 24.49 -5.46 -2.29
N ARG A 129 25.61 -6.19 -2.38
CA ARG A 129 26.03 -6.89 -3.58
C ARG A 129 24.97 -7.88 -4.05
N MET A 130 24.41 -8.71 -3.17
CA MET A 130 23.33 -9.66 -3.52
C MET A 130 22.16 -8.95 -4.18
N ALA A 131 21.65 -7.88 -3.55
CA ALA A 131 20.51 -7.13 -4.06
C ALA A 131 20.84 -6.50 -5.43
N GLY A 132 22.01 -5.87 -5.56
CA GLY A 132 22.50 -5.31 -6.82
C GLY A 132 22.66 -6.38 -7.91
N SER A 133 23.30 -7.51 -7.61
CA SER A 133 23.52 -8.63 -8.54
C SER A 133 22.21 -9.22 -9.03
N THR A 134 21.24 -9.45 -8.14
CA THR A 134 19.93 -10.00 -8.53
C THR A 134 19.18 -9.03 -9.44
N LEU A 135 19.17 -7.73 -9.11
CA LEU A 135 18.36 -6.74 -9.83
C LEU A 135 18.98 -6.30 -11.14
N LEU A 136 20.28 -5.99 -11.17
CA LEU A 136 20.96 -5.58 -12.41
C LEU A 136 21.00 -6.72 -13.42
N MET A 137 21.13 -7.98 -12.96
CA MET A 137 20.99 -9.15 -13.83
C MET A 137 19.56 -9.29 -14.37
N ALA A 138 18.54 -9.17 -13.50
CA ALA A 138 17.15 -9.32 -13.94
C ALA A 138 16.70 -8.20 -14.89
N VAL A 139 17.07 -6.95 -14.61
CA VAL A 139 16.59 -5.77 -15.35
C VAL A 139 17.41 -5.53 -16.61
N TYR A 140 18.74 -5.57 -16.51
CA TYR A 140 19.65 -5.16 -17.59
C TYR A 140 20.42 -6.33 -18.21
N GLY A 141 20.45 -7.50 -17.56
CA GLY A 141 21.31 -8.62 -17.98
C GLY A 141 22.77 -8.41 -17.56
N TYR A 142 23.01 -7.56 -16.55
CA TYR A 142 24.34 -7.17 -16.10
C TYR A 142 24.81 -8.01 -14.91
N GLU A 143 26.03 -8.56 -15.00
CA GLU A 143 26.63 -9.35 -13.93
C GLU A 143 27.52 -8.49 -13.01
N VAL A 144 27.09 -8.36 -11.75
CA VAL A 144 27.85 -7.64 -10.71
C VAL A 144 28.95 -8.54 -10.14
N THR A 145 30.20 -8.13 -10.35
CA THR A 145 31.39 -8.96 -10.05
C THR A 145 32.16 -8.52 -8.80
N SER A 146 31.84 -7.36 -8.23
CA SER A 146 32.51 -6.80 -7.05
C SER A 146 31.50 -6.18 -6.07
N PRO A 147 31.78 -6.09 -4.76
CA PRO A 147 31.03 -5.23 -3.85
C PRO A 147 31.13 -3.73 -4.22
N ASP A 148 32.21 -3.31 -4.89
CA ASP A 148 32.45 -1.92 -5.32
C ASP A 148 32.08 -1.69 -6.81
N ASP A 149 31.07 -2.42 -7.29
CA ASP A 149 30.61 -2.34 -8.67
C ASP A 149 30.09 -0.94 -9.02
N SER A 150 30.54 -0.40 -10.16
CA SER A 150 30.26 0.97 -10.55
C SER A 150 28.78 1.21 -10.86
N LEU A 151 28.06 0.24 -11.43
CA LEU A 151 26.64 0.39 -11.71
C LEU A 151 25.81 0.31 -10.43
N VAL A 152 26.21 -0.54 -9.48
CA VAL A 152 25.59 -0.55 -8.15
C VAL A 152 25.76 0.81 -7.49
N LYS A 153 26.96 1.40 -7.52
CA LYS A 153 27.23 2.72 -6.94
C LYS A 153 26.44 3.84 -7.60
N VAL A 154 26.32 3.85 -8.93
CA VAL A 154 25.50 4.84 -9.66
C VAL A 154 24.03 4.78 -9.23
N VAL A 155 23.48 3.57 -9.03
CA VAL A 155 22.14 3.41 -8.49
C VAL A 155 22.07 3.92 -7.05
N GLU A 156 23.09 3.63 -6.24
CA GLU A 156 23.12 4.05 -4.84
C GLU A 156 23.10 5.58 -4.69
N ASP A 157 23.98 6.28 -5.42
CA ASP A 157 24.10 7.74 -5.37
C ASP A 157 22.81 8.44 -5.84
N ALA A 158 22.13 7.89 -6.85
CA ALA A 158 20.86 8.43 -7.34
C ALA A 158 19.71 8.29 -6.32
N VAL A 159 19.63 7.15 -5.63
CA VAL A 159 18.58 6.89 -4.63
C VAL A 159 18.80 7.69 -3.34
N GLU A 160 20.04 7.91 -2.93
CA GLU A 160 20.34 8.78 -1.79
C GLU A 160 19.82 10.21 -2.05
N GLY A 161 20.09 10.76 -3.24
CA GLY A 161 19.55 12.06 -3.64
C GLY A 161 18.02 12.09 -3.68
N PHE A 162 17.39 11.04 -4.21
CA PHE A 162 15.92 10.91 -4.20
C PHE A 162 15.34 10.88 -2.79
N SER A 163 15.94 10.10 -1.89
CA SER A 163 15.46 9.91 -0.50
C SER A 163 15.47 11.20 0.29
N GLN A 164 16.43 12.09 0.03
CA GLN A 164 16.47 13.42 0.64
C GLN A 164 15.48 14.40 -0.01
N ALA A 165 15.30 14.32 -1.34
CA ALA A 165 14.43 15.20 -2.10
C ALA A 165 12.92 14.96 -1.84
N VAL A 166 12.53 13.71 -1.59
CA VAL A 166 11.11 13.32 -1.40
C VAL A 166 10.52 13.75 -0.05
N ILE A 167 11.37 14.08 0.92
CA ILE A 167 10.95 14.63 2.20
C ILE A 167 10.51 16.08 1.98
N VAL A 168 9.19 16.30 1.99
CA VAL A 168 8.57 17.59 1.65
C VAL A 168 9.13 18.73 2.51
N SER A 169 9.32 18.49 3.81
CA SER A 169 9.81 19.46 4.79
C SER A 169 11.28 19.86 4.65
N ASN A 170 12.09 19.13 3.86
CA ASN A 170 13.52 19.43 3.73
C ASN A 170 13.81 20.71 2.93
N TYR A 171 12.89 21.15 2.05
CA TYR A 171 13.15 22.23 1.11
C TYR A 171 11.94 23.17 0.93
N PHE A 172 12.13 24.46 1.18
CA PHE A 172 11.08 25.47 1.02
C PHE A 172 10.48 25.55 -0.38
N VAL A 173 11.23 25.17 -1.43
CA VAL A 173 10.69 25.10 -2.80
C VAL A 173 9.50 24.16 -2.93
N ASN A 174 9.37 23.18 -2.02
CA ASN A 174 8.22 22.28 -2.01
C ASN A 174 6.93 22.96 -1.53
N THR A 175 7.05 23.96 -0.65
CA THR A 175 5.91 24.77 -0.16
C THR A 175 5.69 26.01 -1.02
N VAL A 176 6.76 26.56 -1.59
CA VAL A 176 6.75 27.79 -2.39
C VAL A 176 7.35 27.48 -3.78
N PRO A 177 6.55 26.93 -4.72
CA PRO A 177 7.07 26.38 -5.97
C PRO A 177 7.82 27.37 -6.86
N TRP A 178 7.49 28.67 -6.81
CA TRP A 178 8.16 29.68 -7.64
C TRP A 178 9.64 29.86 -7.31
N LEU A 179 10.09 29.41 -6.12
CA LEU A 179 11.52 29.41 -5.75
C LEU A 179 12.38 28.56 -6.71
N GLN A 180 11.77 27.63 -7.46
CA GLN A 180 12.48 26.85 -8.47
C GLN A 180 13.08 27.71 -9.60
N TYR A 181 12.62 28.95 -9.78
CA TYR A 181 13.11 29.88 -10.81
C TYR A 181 14.18 30.84 -10.31
N LEU A 182 14.53 30.81 -9.02
CA LEU A 182 15.61 31.65 -8.48
C LEU A 182 16.96 31.33 -9.12
N PRO A 183 17.79 32.30 -9.51
CA PRO A 183 19.15 32.00 -9.97
C PRO A 183 19.99 31.30 -8.90
N GLU A 184 20.95 30.48 -9.30
CA GLU A 184 21.83 29.73 -8.36
C GLU A 184 22.67 30.65 -7.47
N TRP A 185 23.01 31.85 -7.95
CA TRP A 185 23.77 32.86 -7.19
C TRP A 185 22.94 33.57 -6.11
N PHE A 186 21.61 33.43 -6.11
CA PHE A 186 20.73 34.14 -5.18
C PHE A 186 20.96 33.68 -3.73
N PRO A 187 21.04 34.59 -2.73
CA PRO A 187 21.23 34.23 -1.33
C PRO A 187 20.19 33.22 -0.85
N GLY A 188 20.64 32.09 -0.31
CA GLY A 188 19.76 31.01 0.16
C GLY A 188 19.34 30.00 -0.92
N ALA A 189 19.79 30.14 -2.17
CA ALA A 189 19.50 29.19 -3.27
C ALA A 189 20.56 28.07 -3.42
N SER A 190 21.47 27.90 -2.46
CA SER A 190 22.55 26.88 -2.50
C SER A 190 22.04 25.44 -2.62
N TRP A 191 20.79 25.17 -2.23
CA TRP A 191 20.12 23.89 -2.42
C TRP A 191 19.97 23.51 -3.91
N LYS A 192 20.02 24.47 -4.84
CA LYS A 192 19.99 24.21 -6.28
C LYS A 192 21.22 23.46 -6.78
N ALA A 193 22.41 23.73 -6.21
CA ALA A 193 23.61 22.98 -6.53
C ALA A 193 23.45 21.48 -6.16
N LYS A 194 22.79 21.19 -5.03
CA LYS A 194 22.43 19.81 -4.65
C LYS A 194 21.42 19.22 -5.63
N ALA A 195 20.38 19.97 -6.01
CA ALA A 195 19.40 19.53 -7.00
C ALA A 195 20.04 19.17 -8.34
N ASN A 196 20.99 19.98 -8.82
CA ASN A 196 21.75 19.71 -10.06
C ASN A 196 22.63 18.47 -9.93
N ALA A 197 23.35 18.31 -8.81
CA ALA A 197 24.15 17.12 -8.56
C ALA A 197 23.29 15.84 -8.54
N TRP A 198 22.12 15.89 -7.91
CA TRP A 198 21.19 14.76 -7.90
C TRP A 198 20.53 14.49 -9.25
N ARG A 199 20.22 15.53 -10.03
CA ARG A 199 19.77 15.39 -11.41
C ARG A 199 20.81 14.63 -12.23
N TYR A 200 22.08 15.02 -12.10
CA TYR A 200 23.18 14.34 -12.78
C TYR A 200 23.28 12.87 -12.38
N GLN A 201 23.25 12.54 -11.09
CA GLN A 201 23.28 11.13 -10.64
C GLN A 201 22.08 10.31 -11.15
N LYS A 202 20.88 10.90 -11.14
CA LYS A 202 19.68 10.30 -11.73
C LYS A 202 19.86 10.04 -13.23
N ASP A 203 20.40 10.99 -13.98
CA ASP A 203 20.63 10.85 -15.42
C ASP A 203 21.65 9.75 -15.73
N LEU A 204 22.72 9.64 -14.93
CA LEU A 204 23.67 8.53 -15.04
C LEU A 204 23.00 7.17 -14.78
N MET A 205 22.17 7.08 -13.74
CA MET A 205 21.45 5.86 -13.38
C MET A 205 20.46 5.41 -14.46
N LEU A 206 19.78 6.36 -15.11
CA LEU A 206 18.87 6.04 -16.22
C LEU A 206 19.61 5.71 -17.52
N GLY A 207 20.73 6.39 -17.78
CA GLY A 207 21.45 6.33 -19.05
C GLY A 207 22.42 5.15 -19.13
N ILE A 208 23.32 4.99 -18.15
CA ILE A 208 24.44 4.05 -18.25
C ILE A 208 23.97 2.59 -18.40
N PRO A 209 23.12 2.04 -17.50
CA PRO A 209 22.70 0.64 -17.61
C PRO A 209 21.84 0.39 -18.86
N TYR A 210 21.05 1.39 -19.27
CA TYR A 210 20.19 1.32 -20.44
C TYR A 210 21.01 1.21 -21.74
N GLU A 211 22.00 2.09 -21.92
CA GLU A 211 22.88 2.06 -23.09
C GLU A 211 23.82 0.84 -23.05
N TRP A 212 24.23 0.39 -21.86
CA TRP A 212 25.00 -0.86 -21.72
C TRP A 212 24.22 -2.05 -22.30
N THR A 213 22.95 -2.25 -21.92
CA THR A 213 22.13 -3.34 -22.46
C THR A 213 21.95 -3.21 -23.98
N LYS A 214 21.68 -2.00 -24.50
CA LYS A 214 21.56 -1.78 -25.96
C LYS A 214 22.84 -2.15 -26.70
N ASN A 215 24.00 -1.79 -26.17
CA ASN A 215 25.29 -2.14 -26.76
C ASN A 215 25.52 -3.65 -26.77
N GLN A 216 25.17 -4.36 -25.69
CA GLN A 216 25.25 -5.82 -25.65
C GLN A 216 24.29 -6.48 -26.66
N MET A 217 23.10 -5.91 -26.86
CA MET A 217 22.13 -6.41 -27.85
C MET A 217 22.65 -6.20 -29.27
N ALA A 218 23.20 -5.02 -29.56
CA ALA A 218 23.81 -4.72 -30.86
C ALA A 218 25.01 -5.62 -31.16
N ALA A 219 25.79 -5.98 -30.13
CA ALA A 219 26.91 -6.90 -30.24
C ALA A 219 26.50 -8.39 -30.31
N GLY A 220 25.21 -8.72 -30.14
CA GLY A 220 24.73 -10.11 -30.10
C GLY A 220 25.16 -10.90 -28.84
N THR A 221 25.61 -10.21 -27.79
CA THR A 221 26.11 -10.81 -26.53
C THR A 221 25.21 -10.52 -25.33
N ALA A 222 24.03 -9.93 -25.55
CA ALA A 222 23.09 -9.62 -24.48
C ALA A 222 22.55 -10.88 -23.79
N THR A 223 22.66 -10.90 -22.47
CA THR A 223 21.90 -11.83 -21.64
C THR A 223 20.42 -11.40 -21.65
N PRO A 224 19.46 -12.34 -21.79
CA PRO A 224 18.04 -12.01 -21.70
C PRO A 224 17.70 -11.30 -20.39
N SER A 225 17.00 -10.17 -20.49
CA SER A 225 16.63 -9.32 -19.37
C SER A 225 15.28 -8.64 -19.59
N MET A 226 14.73 -8.01 -18.55
CA MET A 226 13.48 -7.25 -18.67
C MET A 226 13.62 -6.12 -19.70
N LEU A 227 14.75 -5.41 -19.68
CA LEU A 227 15.00 -4.34 -20.63
C LEU A 227 15.17 -4.87 -22.05
N SER A 228 15.91 -5.96 -22.27
CA SER A 228 16.05 -6.53 -23.62
C SER A 228 14.69 -6.96 -24.19
N PHE A 229 13.83 -7.56 -23.35
CA PHE A 229 12.46 -7.90 -23.70
C PHE A 229 11.64 -6.66 -24.12
N TRP A 230 11.68 -5.57 -23.33
CA TRP A 230 10.95 -4.35 -23.65
C TRP A 230 11.49 -3.62 -24.87
N LEU A 231 12.81 -3.60 -25.08
CA LEU A 231 13.42 -3.02 -26.28
C LEU A 231 12.92 -3.75 -27.54
N THR A 232 12.95 -5.08 -27.55
CA THR A 232 12.44 -5.86 -28.69
C THR A 232 10.94 -5.67 -28.91
N ARG A 233 10.15 -5.63 -27.83
CA ARG A 233 8.69 -5.59 -27.90
C ARG A 233 8.12 -4.21 -28.23
N TYR A 234 8.70 -3.15 -27.68
CA TYR A 234 8.14 -1.80 -27.71
C TYR A 234 8.98 -0.80 -28.48
N VAL A 235 10.29 -0.99 -28.62
CA VAL A 235 11.17 0.03 -29.23
C VAL A 235 11.52 -0.35 -30.67
N TYR A 236 11.99 -1.58 -30.91
CA TYR A 236 12.46 -1.99 -32.24
C TYR A 236 11.36 -2.20 -33.29
N GLN A 237 10.09 -2.24 -32.87
CA GLN A 237 8.94 -2.37 -33.77
C GLN A 237 8.18 -1.05 -33.94
N GLU A 238 8.62 0.03 -33.30
CA GLU A 238 7.87 1.28 -33.21
C GLU A 238 8.15 2.21 -34.39
N ALA A 239 7.14 2.99 -34.79
CA ALA A 239 7.30 3.98 -35.84
C ALA A 239 8.22 5.14 -35.39
N PRO A 240 9.03 5.74 -36.28
CA PRO A 240 9.93 6.84 -35.93
C PRO A 240 9.24 8.04 -35.25
N SER A 241 7.96 8.28 -35.54
CA SER A 241 7.19 9.38 -34.96
C SER A 241 6.97 9.26 -33.45
N ASN A 242 6.95 8.04 -32.90
CA ASN A 242 6.67 7.77 -31.49
C ASN A 242 7.88 7.24 -30.72
N LEU A 243 8.96 6.89 -31.44
CA LEU A 243 10.11 6.17 -30.91
C LEU A 243 10.71 6.83 -29.66
N ALA A 244 10.95 8.14 -29.69
CA ALA A 244 11.57 8.86 -28.58
C ALA A 244 10.74 8.79 -27.29
N GLU A 245 9.41 8.87 -27.41
CA GLU A 245 8.51 8.78 -26.26
C GLU A 245 8.46 7.36 -25.69
N VAL A 246 8.40 6.34 -26.54
CA VAL A 246 8.37 4.94 -26.09
C VAL A 246 9.70 4.53 -25.47
N GLU A 247 10.82 4.92 -26.07
CA GLU A 247 12.16 4.72 -25.53
C GLU A 247 12.32 5.39 -24.15
N ASP A 248 11.84 6.63 -24.00
CA ASP A 248 11.83 7.30 -22.70
C ASP A 248 10.98 6.55 -21.66
N ARG A 249 9.78 6.08 -22.00
CA ARG A 249 8.93 5.29 -21.10
C ARG A 249 9.61 4.00 -20.65
N VAL A 250 10.25 3.27 -21.56
CA VAL A 250 10.98 2.02 -21.28
C VAL A 250 12.18 2.30 -20.38
N ARG A 251 12.96 3.35 -20.66
CA ARG A 251 14.11 3.76 -19.84
C ARG A 251 13.70 4.05 -18.41
N TRP A 252 12.63 4.83 -18.21
CA TRP A 252 12.10 5.12 -16.88
C TRP A 252 11.51 3.91 -16.17
N ALA A 253 10.84 3.00 -16.88
CA ALA A 253 10.32 1.77 -16.32
C ALA A 253 11.46 0.86 -15.81
N ALA A 254 12.55 0.71 -16.58
CA ALA A 254 13.73 -0.05 -16.16
C ALA A 254 14.46 0.61 -14.98
N GLY A 255 14.65 1.93 -15.04
CA GLY A 255 15.27 2.70 -13.96
C GLY A 255 14.52 2.55 -12.63
N GLU A 256 13.19 2.64 -12.65
CA GLU A 256 12.36 2.47 -11.44
C GLU A 256 12.54 1.09 -10.80
N LEU A 257 12.59 0.02 -11.59
CA LEU A 257 12.77 -1.33 -11.02
C LEU A 257 14.08 -1.46 -10.25
N THR A 258 15.09 -0.70 -10.65
CA THR A 258 16.42 -0.74 -10.05
C THR A 258 16.48 0.12 -8.78
N THR A 259 15.97 1.36 -8.85
CA THR A 259 15.93 2.28 -7.71
C THR A 259 15.02 1.79 -6.60
N ALA A 260 13.86 1.23 -6.95
CA ALA A 260 12.87 0.82 -5.97
C ALA A 260 13.24 -0.47 -5.21
N ALA A 261 14.16 -1.30 -5.70
CA ALA A 261 14.31 -2.66 -5.20
C ALA A 261 15.61 -2.94 -4.43
N VAL A 262 16.75 -2.33 -4.78
CA VAL A 262 18.05 -2.63 -4.13
C VAL A 262 18.01 -2.28 -2.65
N PHE A 263 17.74 -1.01 -2.34
CA PHE A 263 17.74 -0.50 -0.96
C PHE A 263 16.71 -1.17 -0.05
N LYS A 264 15.52 -1.44 -0.57
CA LYS A 264 14.43 -2.05 0.21
C LYS A 264 14.71 -3.51 0.55
N SER A 265 15.31 -4.25 -0.38
CA SER A 265 15.72 -5.64 -0.15
C SER A 265 16.83 -5.72 0.90
N VAL A 266 17.81 -4.80 0.82
CA VAL A 266 18.88 -4.67 1.81
C VAL A 266 18.30 -4.33 3.18
N ALA A 267 17.42 -3.33 3.27
CA ALA A 267 16.77 -2.93 4.52
C ALA A 267 15.96 -4.07 5.15
N SER A 268 15.15 -4.78 4.36
CA SER A 268 14.33 -5.90 4.86
C SER A 268 15.19 -7.07 5.37
N THR A 269 16.28 -7.38 4.67
CA THR A 269 17.24 -8.42 5.12
C THR A 269 17.91 -8.02 6.43
N ARG A 270 18.22 -6.73 6.61
CA ARG A 270 18.81 -6.22 7.86
C ARG A 270 17.82 -6.24 9.01
N VAL A 271 16.55 -5.90 8.78
CA VAL A 271 15.47 -6.07 9.79
C VAL A 271 15.36 -7.54 10.20
N PHE A 272 15.42 -8.47 9.25
CA PHE A 272 15.44 -9.90 9.53
C PHE A 272 16.61 -10.29 10.44
N VAL A 273 17.85 -9.92 10.10
CA VAL A 273 19.03 -10.25 10.91
C VAL A 273 18.92 -9.65 12.31
N MET A 274 18.48 -8.40 12.43
CA MET A 274 18.24 -7.77 13.72
C MET A 274 17.18 -8.52 14.55
N ALA A 275 16.08 -8.95 13.92
CA ALA A 275 15.05 -9.72 14.59
C ALA A 275 15.58 -11.08 15.10
N MET A 276 16.37 -11.79 14.30
CA MET A 276 16.94 -13.08 14.72
C MET A 276 17.95 -12.91 15.86
N ALA A 277 18.73 -11.84 15.85
CA ALA A 277 19.67 -11.52 16.94
C ALA A 277 18.95 -11.16 18.25
N MET A 278 17.80 -10.48 18.18
CA MET A 278 17.02 -10.05 19.35
C MET A 278 16.07 -11.12 19.89
N HIS A 279 15.69 -12.10 19.05
CA HIS A 279 14.69 -13.13 19.38
C HIS A 279 15.24 -14.54 19.12
N PRO A 280 16.18 -15.02 19.97
CA PRO A 280 16.81 -16.32 19.79
C PRO A 280 15.83 -17.50 19.85
N ASP A 281 14.70 -17.36 20.55
CA ASP A 281 13.62 -18.33 20.59
C ASP A 281 12.95 -18.52 19.22
N VAL A 282 12.72 -17.42 18.50
CA VAL A 282 12.20 -17.43 17.14
C VAL A 282 13.20 -18.06 16.18
N GLN A 283 14.47 -17.70 16.28
CA GLN A 283 15.54 -18.28 15.47
C GLN A 283 15.66 -19.79 15.68
N ALA A 284 15.67 -20.26 16.93
CA ALA A 284 15.76 -21.69 17.26
C ALA A 284 14.58 -22.49 16.69
N LYS A 285 13.35 -21.94 16.77
CA LYS A 285 12.16 -22.58 16.19
C LYS A 285 12.21 -22.65 14.67
N ALA A 286 12.81 -21.65 14.01
CA ALA A 286 13.01 -21.66 12.56
C ALA A 286 14.09 -22.64 12.11
N GLN A 287 15.19 -22.74 12.85
CA GLN A 287 16.24 -23.73 12.61
C GLN A 287 15.70 -25.16 12.80
N ALA A 288 14.87 -25.40 13.82
CA ALA A 288 14.22 -26.71 14.01
C ALA A 288 13.29 -27.09 12.84
N GLU A 289 12.55 -26.13 12.26
CA GLU A 289 11.75 -26.39 11.05
C GLU A 289 12.64 -26.74 9.85
N LEU A 290 13.75 -26.00 9.65
CA LEU A 290 14.72 -26.28 8.60
C LEU A 290 15.37 -27.65 8.75
N ASP A 291 15.82 -28.00 9.95
CA ASP A 291 16.46 -29.28 10.22
C ASP A 291 15.50 -30.45 9.96
N ALA A 292 14.22 -30.30 10.34
CA ALA A 292 13.20 -31.33 10.14
C ALA A 292 12.78 -31.51 8.68
N VAL A 293 12.67 -30.43 7.91
CA VAL A 293 12.11 -30.47 6.54
C VAL A 293 13.20 -30.61 5.48
N ILE A 294 14.34 -29.95 5.68
CA ILE A 294 15.42 -29.80 4.69
C ILE A 294 16.60 -30.71 5.04
N GLY A 295 16.94 -30.81 6.32
CA GLY A 295 18.09 -31.57 6.80
C GLY A 295 19.41 -30.90 6.43
N THR A 296 20.26 -31.58 5.65
CA THR A 296 21.66 -31.18 5.46
C THR A 296 21.92 -30.31 4.22
N ARG A 297 20.97 -30.21 3.30
CA ARG A 297 21.08 -29.39 2.08
C ARG A 297 20.71 -27.93 2.34
N LEU A 298 21.05 -27.03 1.41
CA LEU A 298 20.57 -25.65 1.46
C LEU A 298 19.09 -25.56 1.02
N PRO A 299 18.30 -24.66 1.61
CA PRO A 299 16.92 -24.40 1.18
C PRO A 299 16.84 -23.91 -0.27
N GLU A 300 15.73 -24.26 -0.93
CA GLU A 300 15.37 -23.86 -2.29
C GLU A 300 13.99 -23.22 -2.31
N MET A 301 13.65 -22.50 -3.38
CA MET A 301 12.33 -21.90 -3.55
C MET A 301 11.24 -22.96 -3.65
N ALA A 302 11.57 -24.17 -4.13
CA ALA A 302 10.68 -25.33 -4.14
C ALA A 302 10.22 -25.75 -2.73
N ASP A 303 11.00 -25.43 -1.69
CA ASP A 303 10.68 -25.79 -0.30
C ASP A 303 9.74 -24.79 0.37
N ARG A 304 9.45 -23.67 -0.28
CA ARG A 304 8.74 -22.54 0.32
C ARG A 304 7.43 -22.94 0.98
N ASP A 305 6.65 -23.80 0.33
CA ASP A 305 5.36 -24.24 0.86
C ASP A 305 5.49 -25.22 2.04
N SER A 306 6.64 -25.87 2.19
CA SER A 306 6.98 -26.79 3.29
C SER A 306 7.64 -26.10 4.49
N LEU A 307 7.92 -24.79 4.41
CA LEU A 307 8.56 -23.98 5.47
C LEU A 307 7.61 -22.88 6.00
N PRO A 308 6.47 -23.26 6.62
CA PRO A 308 5.44 -22.31 7.02
C PRO A 308 5.86 -21.37 8.15
N TYR A 309 6.77 -21.74 9.05
CA TYR A 309 7.25 -20.85 10.10
C TYR A 309 8.20 -19.79 9.52
N ILE A 310 9.12 -20.16 8.61
CA ILE A 310 9.95 -19.17 7.91
C ILE A 310 9.10 -18.20 7.09
N ARG A 311 8.05 -18.67 6.43
CA ARG A 311 7.10 -17.78 5.73
C ARG A 311 6.43 -16.78 6.67
N ARG A 312 6.11 -17.18 7.91
CA ARG A 312 5.56 -16.28 8.93
C ARG A 312 6.62 -15.30 9.46
N ILE A 313 7.88 -15.70 9.55
CA ILE A 313 8.99 -14.79 9.84
C ILE A 313 9.09 -13.70 8.77
N VAL A 314 9.02 -14.07 7.49
CA VAL A 314 9.03 -13.10 6.37
C VAL A 314 7.89 -12.08 6.50
N LYS A 315 6.67 -12.54 6.82
CA LYS A 315 5.53 -11.65 7.09
C LYS A 315 5.79 -10.72 8.27
N GLU A 316 6.34 -11.24 9.36
CA GLU A 316 6.61 -10.45 10.56
C GLU A 316 7.75 -9.44 10.35
N VAL A 317 8.75 -9.74 9.51
CA VAL A 317 9.79 -8.78 9.09
C VAL A 317 9.17 -7.59 8.38
N PHE A 318 8.27 -7.84 7.43
CA PHE A 318 7.57 -6.77 6.71
C PHE A 318 6.66 -5.92 7.60
N ARG A 319 6.12 -6.51 8.69
CA ARG A 319 5.26 -5.83 9.66
C ARG A 319 6.04 -5.04 10.72
N TRP A 320 7.03 -5.66 11.35
CA TRP A 320 7.65 -5.16 12.59
C TRP A 320 8.44 -3.87 12.37
N ARG A 321 9.22 -3.79 11.28
CA ARG A 321 9.96 -2.59 10.88
C ARG A 321 9.79 -2.36 9.39
N MET A 322 8.64 -1.82 9.03
CA MET A 322 8.29 -1.50 7.63
C MET A 322 9.28 -0.49 7.04
N VAL A 323 9.86 -0.82 5.88
CA VAL A 323 10.89 0.01 5.21
C VAL A 323 10.36 1.37 4.75
N LEU A 324 9.08 1.46 4.39
CA LEU A 324 8.41 2.69 3.95
C LEU A 324 7.11 2.90 4.71
N PRO A 325 7.16 3.41 5.96
CA PRO A 325 6.02 3.37 6.87
C PRO A 325 4.83 4.28 6.46
N LEU A 326 5.11 5.40 5.77
CA LEU A 326 4.09 6.30 5.21
C LEU A 326 3.72 6.00 3.76
N ALA A 327 4.30 4.94 3.17
CA ALA A 327 4.29 4.69 1.73
C ALA A 327 4.74 5.93 0.92
N LEU A 328 4.42 5.96 -0.37
CA LEU A 328 4.56 7.15 -1.19
C LEU A 328 3.24 7.92 -1.18
N PRO A 329 3.25 9.26 -1.02
CA PRO A 329 2.03 10.03 -0.88
C PRO A 329 1.14 9.93 -2.12
N HIS A 330 -0.16 9.78 -1.90
CA HIS A 330 -1.18 9.82 -2.93
C HIS A 330 -1.71 11.26 -3.08
N ALA A 331 -2.37 11.56 -4.20
CA ALA A 331 -3.12 12.79 -4.36
C ALA A 331 -4.52 12.52 -4.92
N CYS A 332 -5.46 13.39 -4.58
CA CYS A 332 -6.84 13.35 -5.07
C CYS A 332 -6.93 14.04 -6.43
N ILE A 333 -7.43 13.37 -7.46
CA ILE A 333 -7.56 13.95 -8.81
C ILE A 333 -8.76 14.91 -8.94
N GLN A 334 -9.73 14.79 -8.05
CA GLN A 334 -10.97 15.58 -7.99
C GLN A 334 -11.44 15.70 -6.54
N ASP A 335 -12.38 16.62 -6.29
CA ASP A 335 -13.07 16.72 -5.00
C ASP A 335 -13.85 15.43 -4.72
N ASP A 336 -13.93 15.06 -3.44
CA ASP A 336 -14.71 13.91 -2.97
C ASP A 336 -15.34 14.21 -1.60
N THR A 337 -16.22 13.32 -1.15
CA THR A 337 -16.79 13.34 0.19
C THR A 337 -16.72 11.95 0.82
N TYR A 338 -16.14 11.89 2.01
CA TYR A 338 -16.02 10.67 2.81
C TYR A 338 -16.70 10.88 4.16
N LYS A 339 -17.78 10.13 4.45
CA LYS A 339 -18.52 10.21 5.73
C LYS A 339 -18.93 11.65 6.15
N GLY A 340 -19.23 12.51 5.17
CA GLY A 340 -19.57 13.92 5.41
C GLY A 340 -18.37 14.88 5.42
N TYR A 341 -17.14 14.36 5.47
CA TYR A 341 -15.92 15.16 5.32
C TYR A 341 -15.66 15.47 3.84
N HIS A 342 -15.46 16.74 3.53
CA HIS A 342 -15.03 17.17 2.21
C HIS A 342 -13.52 16.95 2.05
N ILE A 343 -13.13 16.26 0.97
CA ILE A 343 -11.73 16.05 0.59
C ILE A 343 -11.49 16.85 -0.70
N PRO A 344 -10.69 17.92 -0.66
CA PRO A 344 -10.50 18.76 -1.84
C PRO A 344 -9.58 18.08 -2.87
N LYS A 345 -9.79 18.41 -4.14
CA LYS A 345 -8.89 18.08 -5.25
C LYS A 345 -7.47 18.53 -4.91
N GLY A 346 -6.49 17.67 -5.21
CA GLY A 346 -5.09 17.94 -4.93
C GLY A 346 -4.68 17.69 -3.47
N ALA A 347 -5.61 17.30 -2.59
CA ALA A 347 -5.25 16.86 -1.25
C ALA A 347 -4.28 15.68 -1.32
N ILE A 348 -3.20 15.77 -0.54
CA ILE A 348 -2.26 14.67 -0.34
C ILE A 348 -2.92 13.67 0.59
N VAL A 349 -2.85 12.38 0.25
CA VAL A 349 -3.35 11.31 1.11
C VAL A 349 -2.18 10.46 1.60
N ALA A 350 -2.08 10.37 2.92
CA ALA A 350 -1.09 9.59 3.67
C ALA A 350 -1.79 8.52 4.51
N ILE A 351 -1.01 7.58 5.05
CA ILE A 351 -1.52 6.46 5.86
C ILE A 351 -0.69 6.43 7.15
N SER A 352 -1.32 6.34 8.30
CA SER A 352 -0.61 6.28 9.60
C SER A 352 -0.02 4.91 9.93
N ASN A 353 -0.40 3.86 9.18
CA ASN A 353 0.02 2.48 9.42
C ASN A 353 -0.19 2.05 10.89
N ASN A 354 -1.43 2.14 11.37
CA ASN A 354 -1.79 1.81 12.75
C ASN A 354 -1.37 0.36 13.11
N PRO A 355 -0.36 0.16 13.96
CA PRO A 355 0.12 -1.16 14.29
C PRO A 355 -0.78 -1.85 15.32
N ASP A 356 -1.73 -1.17 15.95
CA ASP A 356 -2.62 -1.72 16.99
C ASP A 356 -3.68 -2.69 16.42
N VAL A 357 -3.74 -2.83 15.08
CA VAL A 357 -4.40 -3.96 14.41
C VAL A 357 -3.71 -5.30 14.77
N TYR A 358 -2.46 -5.25 15.23
CA TYR A 358 -1.68 -6.39 15.68
C TYR A 358 -1.57 -6.39 17.21
N ILE A 359 -1.91 -7.51 17.84
CA ILE A 359 -1.71 -7.71 19.30
C ILE A 359 -0.22 -7.61 19.63
N ASP A 360 0.16 -6.83 20.65
CA ASP A 360 1.56 -6.56 21.02
C ASP A 360 2.42 -6.14 19.81
N PRO A 361 2.13 -4.98 19.19
CA PRO A 361 2.72 -4.60 17.91
C PRO A 361 4.24 -4.41 17.95
N ASP A 362 4.80 -4.01 19.09
CA ASP A 362 6.24 -3.80 19.25
C ASP A 362 7.02 -5.11 19.38
N ARG A 363 6.36 -6.22 19.70
CA ARG A 363 6.97 -7.55 19.80
C ARG A 363 7.07 -8.21 18.42
N PHE A 364 8.28 -8.63 18.06
CA PHE A 364 8.48 -9.52 16.92
C PHE A 364 7.94 -10.92 17.27
N ASN A 365 6.81 -11.29 16.69
CA ASN A 365 6.14 -12.57 16.94
C ASN A 365 5.56 -13.17 15.65
N PRO A 366 6.29 -14.08 14.97
CA PRO A 366 5.77 -14.75 13.77
C PRO A 366 4.53 -15.62 14.01
N ASP A 367 4.32 -16.13 15.23
CA ASP A 367 3.18 -16.99 15.54
C ASP A 367 1.83 -16.25 15.51
N ARG A 368 1.83 -14.91 15.48
CA ARG A 368 0.60 -14.12 15.26
C ARG A 368 -0.12 -14.51 13.96
N PHE A 369 0.64 -14.91 12.94
CA PHE A 369 0.11 -15.33 11.66
C PHE A 369 -0.35 -16.81 11.62
N LEU A 370 -0.41 -17.50 12.76
CA LEU A 370 -1.17 -18.74 12.89
C LEU A 370 -2.67 -18.48 12.73
N ASP A 371 -3.13 -17.36 13.29
CA ASP A 371 -4.47 -16.89 13.04
C ASP A 371 -4.55 -16.28 11.64
N LEU A 372 -5.30 -16.94 10.77
CA LEU A 372 -5.52 -16.51 9.39
C LEU A 372 -6.36 -15.23 9.29
N SER A 373 -6.96 -14.78 10.40
CA SER A 373 -7.67 -13.51 10.48
C SER A 373 -6.73 -12.31 10.59
N VAL A 374 -5.48 -12.52 11.03
CA VAL A 374 -4.47 -11.46 11.13
C VAL A 374 -4.08 -11.01 9.72
N PRO A 375 -4.31 -9.73 9.36
CA PRO A 375 -4.03 -9.23 8.03
C PRO A 375 -2.52 -9.11 7.78
N ASP A 376 -2.10 -9.34 6.54
CA ASP A 376 -0.73 -9.04 6.13
C ASP A 376 -0.44 -7.53 6.27
N ALA A 377 0.79 -7.20 6.63
CA ALA A 377 1.22 -5.81 6.72
C ALA A 377 1.08 -5.13 5.36
N PRO A 378 0.63 -3.86 5.30
CA PRO A 378 0.43 -3.15 4.05
C PRO A 378 1.73 -2.63 3.43
N THR A 379 2.82 -3.36 3.61
CA THR A 379 4.18 -3.06 3.14
C THR A 379 4.26 -2.85 1.63
N PHE A 380 3.35 -3.44 0.87
CA PHE A 380 3.28 -3.32 -0.58
C PHE A 380 2.19 -2.35 -1.07
N GLY A 381 1.57 -1.58 -0.16
CA GLY A 381 0.56 -0.58 -0.48
C GLY A 381 -0.77 -1.16 -0.98
N TYR A 382 -1.61 -0.30 -1.54
CA TYR A 382 -3.02 -0.61 -1.84
C TYR A 382 -3.43 -0.25 -3.28
N GLY A 383 -4.49 -0.91 -3.74
CA GLY A 383 -5.19 -0.56 -4.98
C GLY A 383 -4.30 -0.52 -6.22
N ARG A 384 -4.54 0.46 -7.10
CA ARG A 384 -3.84 0.60 -8.40
C ARG A 384 -2.34 0.89 -8.25
N ARG A 385 -1.93 1.50 -7.14
CA ARG A 385 -0.54 1.86 -6.83
C ARG A 385 0.18 0.81 -5.95
N SER A 386 -0.42 -0.36 -5.75
CA SER A 386 0.23 -1.50 -5.10
C SER A 386 1.55 -1.85 -5.79
N CYS A 387 2.51 -2.33 -5.01
CA CYS A 387 3.86 -2.61 -5.47
C CYS A 387 3.89 -3.72 -6.55
N PRO A 388 4.48 -3.48 -7.73
CA PRO A 388 4.70 -4.55 -8.72
C PRO A 388 5.59 -5.69 -8.20
N GLY A 389 6.57 -5.34 -7.36
CA GLY A 389 7.65 -6.24 -6.98
C GLY A 389 7.39 -7.10 -5.75
N SER A 390 6.15 -7.21 -5.28
CA SER A 390 5.83 -7.94 -4.03
C SER A 390 6.28 -9.40 -4.07
N HIS A 391 5.97 -10.13 -5.15
CA HIS A 391 6.39 -11.53 -5.32
C HIS A 391 7.91 -11.71 -5.36
N HIS A 392 8.62 -10.75 -5.99
CA HIS A 392 10.08 -10.77 -6.02
C HIS A 392 10.66 -10.50 -4.63
N ALA A 393 10.17 -9.46 -3.93
CA ALA A 393 10.63 -9.11 -2.59
C ALA A 393 10.39 -10.24 -1.57
N GLU A 394 9.22 -10.87 -1.60
CA GLU A 394 8.90 -12.03 -0.76
C GLU A 394 9.82 -13.22 -1.05
N ALA A 395 10.07 -13.54 -2.33
CA ALA A 395 10.94 -14.65 -2.70
C ALA A 395 12.40 -14.41 -2.30
N SER A 396 12.92 -13.20 -2.61
CA SER A 396 14.28 -12.80 -2.27
C SER A 396 14.53 -12.80 -0.76
N LEU A 397 13.60 -12.25 0.04
CA LEU A 397 13.73 -12.27 1.49
C LEU A 397 13.58 -13.68 2.06
N PHE A 398 12.65 -14.48 1.53
CA PHE A 398 12.45 -15.86 1.98
C PHE A 398 13.71 -16.70 1.84
N ILE A 399 14.32 -16.73 0.64
CA ILE A 399 15.45 -17.63 0.38
C ILE A 399 16.70 -17.20 1.14
N ILE A 400 16.98 -15.89 1.23
CA ILE A 400 18.12 -15.42 2.02
C ILE A 400 17.91 -15.63 3.51
N ALA A 401 16.69 -15.45 4.04
CA ALA A 401 16.38 -15.72 5.43
C ALA A 401 16.55 -17.21 5.77
N ALA A 402 15.99 -18.09 4.94
CA ALA A 402 16.11 -19.54 5.11
C ALA A 402 17.58 -19.99 5.04
N GLY A 403 18.34 -19.48 4.06
CA GLY A 403 19.76 -19.80 3.90
C GLY A 403 20.62 -19.29 5.05
N LEU A 404 20.35 -18.08 5.56
CA LEU A 404 21.06 -17.53 6.73
C LEU A 404 20.81 -18.39 7.97
N LEU A 405 19.56 -18.78 8.24
CA LEU A 405 19.21 -19.65 9.38
C LEU A 405 19.80 -21.06 9.26
N ALA A 406 19.85 -21.61 8.04
CA ALA A 406 20.42 -22.92 7.79
C ALA A 406 21.95 -22.97 8.03
N MET A 407 22.65 -21.85 7.82
CA MET A 407 24.10 -21.80 7.87
C MET A 407 24.66 -21.16 9.15
N PHE A 408 23.91 -20.27 9.79
CA PHE A 408 24.44 -19.40 10.84
C PHE A 408 23.50 -19.28 12.05
N ASN A 409 24.13 -19.09 13.19
CA ASN A 409 23.58 -18.54 14.42
C ASN A 409 23.85 -17.03 14.45
N ILE A 410 22.78 -16.26 14.48
CA ILE A 410 22.78 -14.81 14.46
C ILE A 410 22.59 -14.31 15.89
N GLY A 411 23.54 -13.55 16.42
CA GLY A 411 23.48 -13.00 17.77
C GLY A 411 24.00 -11.57 17.86
N PRO A 412 23.74 -10.89 18.99
CA PRO A 412 24.38 -9.61 19.28
C PRO A 412 25.91 -9.76 19.35
N GLU A 413 26.62 -8.68 19.06
CA GLU A 413 28.06 -8.60 19.35
C GLU A 413 28.30 -8.74 20.85
N GLU A 414 29.40 -9.38 21.22
CA GLU A 414 29.82 -9.53 22.61
C GLU A 414 30.79 -8.39 22.97
N ASP A 415 30.69 -7.87 24.18
CA ASP A 415 31.67 -6.92 24.72
C ASP A 415 33.02 -7.61 25.00
N HIS A 416 34.00 -6.83 25.45
CA HIS A 416 35.33 -7.33 25.82
C HIS A 416 35.31 -8.38 26.95
N ASN A 417 34.18 -8.56 27.64
CA ASN A 417 33.97 -9.56 28.70
C ASN A 417 33.13 -10.76 28.22
N GLY A 418 32.83 -10.86 26.91
CA GLY A 418 32.01 -11.93 26.34
C GLY A 418 30.51 -11.79 26.62
N LYS A 419 30.03 -10.61 27.05
CA LYS A 419 28.60 -10.38 27.31
C LYS A 419 27.92 -9.78 26.08
N PRO A 420 26.71 -10.23 25.72
CA PRO A 420 25.89 -9.62 24.68
C PRO A 420 25.73 -8.11 24.87
N ILE A 421 26.12 -7.33 23.87
CA ILE A 421 25.85 -5.90 23.79
C ILE A 421 24.35 -5.73 23.51
N PRO A 422 23.59 -5.03 24.37
CA PRO A 422 22.16 -4.86 24.18
C PRO A 422 21.84 -4.17 22.85
N LEU A 423 21.10 -4.86 21.98
CA LEU A 423 20.63 -4.29 20.72
C LEU A 423 19.45 -3.36 20.98
N LYS A 424 19.56 -2.11 20.52
CA LYS A 424 18.41 -1.20 20.54
C LYS A 424 17.60 -1.36 19.26
N PRO A 425 16.25 -1.41 19.32
CA PRO A 425 15.39 -1.46 18.13
C PRO A 425 15.51 -0.21 17.23
N GLU A 426 16.15 0.84 17.72
CA GLU A 426 16.35 2.16 17.09
C GLU A 426 17.69 2.26 16.34
N MET A 427 18.51 1.19 16.33
CA MET A 427 19.89 1.25 15.86
C MET A 427 20.02 1.64 14.40
N ARG A 428 21.09 2.42 14.13
CA ARG A 428 21.64 2.53 12.79
C ARG A 428 22.28 1.19 12.45
N LEU A 429 21.67 0.51 11.50
CA LEU A 429 22.08 -0.62 10.65
C LEU A 429 23.55 -1.14 10.65
N ASN A 430 24.54 -0.28 10.91
CA ASN A 430 25.95 -0.63 10.95
C ASN A 430 26.37 -1.27 12.29
N GLU A 431 25.51 -1.22 13.31
CA GLU A 431 25.80 -1.66 14.69
C GLU A 431 25.30 -3.09 15.01
N ALA A 432 24.49 -3.70 14.13
CA ALA A 432 23.81 -4.96 14.41
C ALA A 432 24.59 -6.23 13.98
N VAL A 433 25.72 -6.10 13.27
CA VAL A 433 26.35 -7.25 12.61
C VAL A 433 27.87 -7.27 12.75
N ARG A 434 28.34 -7.94 13.81
CA ARG A 434 29.70 -8.50 13.88
C ARG A 434 29.74 -9.95 14.39
N TYR A 435 28.64 -10.47 14.93
CA TYR A 435 28.59 -11.81 15.51
C TYR A 435 27.62 -12.73 14.74
N ILE A 436 28.10 -13.22 13.61
CA ILE A 436 27.48 -14.34 12.88
C ILE A 436 28.37 -15.56 13.15
N ARG A 437 27.96 -16.45 14.06
CA ARG A 437 28.66 -17.73 14.27
C ARG A 437 28.06 -18.76 13.33
N SER A 438 28.87 -19.55 12.63
CA SER A 438 28.31 -20.68 11.89
C SER A 438 27.69 -21.69 12.87
N ASN A 439 26.71 -22.47 12.42
CA ASN A 439 26.10 -23.55 13.23
C ASN A 439 27.11 -24.63 13.67
N ALA A 440 28.37 -24.55 13.25
CA ALA A 440 29.47 -25.44 13.63
C ALA A 440 30.21 -25.04 14.93
N GLY A 441 29.84 -23.95 15.61
CA GLY A 441 30.30 -23.66 16.97
C GLY A 441 31.80 -23.41 17.18
N LEU A 442 32.56 -23.10 16.13
CA LEU A 442 34.00 -22.87 16.19
C LEU A 442 34.43 -21.66 15.35
N LEU A 443 35.30 -20.84 15.93
CA LEU A 443 36.36 -20.16 15.18
C LEU A 443 37.02 -21.26 14.36
N LEU A 444 36.81 -21.24 13.04
CA LEU A 444 37.03 -22.36 12.12
C LEU A 444 38.32 -23.15 12.44
N ASP A 445 38.16 -24.34 12.98
CA ASP A 445 39.06 -25.46 12.65
C ASP A 445 38.25 -26.34 11.67
N PRO A 446 38.75 -26.57 10.44
CA PRO A 446 37.93 -27.11 9.35
C PRO A 446 37.66 -28.60 9.58
N LYS A 447 36.47 -28.92 10.10
CA LYS A 447 35.84 -30.23 9.98
C LYS A 447 34.39 -30.06 9.52
N ASP A 448 34.24 -29.87 8.22
CA ASP A 448 33.39 -30.71 7.36
C ASP A 448 33.07 -29.96 6.05
N THR A 449 34.00 -30.09 5.11
CA THR A 449 33.88 -29.59 3.73
C THR A 449 32.86 -30.36 2.89
N SER A 450 32.17 -31.38 3.42
CA SER A 450 31.20 -32.20 2.67
C SER A 450 30.02 -31.39 2.14
N LYS A 451 29.64 -30.28 2.77
CA LYS A 451 28.57 -29.38 2.30
C LYS A 451 28.98 -28.46 1.14
N LEU A 452 30.28 -28.33 0.85
CA LEU A 452 30.81 -27.55 -0.28
C LEU A 452 31.16 -28.42 -1.51
N PHE A 453 31.22 -29.75 -1.37
CA PHE A 453 31.61 -30.66 -2.45
C PHE A 453 30.54 -30.96 -3.51
N GLY A 454 29.41 -30.24 -3.51
CA GLY A 454 28.53 -30.16 -4.68
C GLY A 454 29.04 -29.18 -5.76
N ILE A 455 30.06 -28.38 -5.45
CA ILE A 455 30.62 -27.36 -6.33
C ILE A 455 32.01 -27.82 -6.78
N GLY A 456 32.06 -28.78 -7.70
CA GLY A 456 33.31 -29.13 -8.39
C GLY A 456 33.55 -30.62 -8.63
N GLN A 457 32.74 -31.24 -9.49
CA GLN A 457 33.22 -32.26 -10.44
C GLN A 457 32.18 -32.47 -11.56
N SER A 458 32.18 -31.53 -12.52
CA SER A 458 31.88 -31.86 -13.92
C SER A 458 32.86 -31.09 -14.79
N ARG A 459 34.09 -31.60 -14.91
CA ARG A 459 34.88 -31.34 -16.12
C ARG A 459 34.24 -32.17 -17.24
N SER A 460 33.20 -31.64 -17.87
CA SER A 460 32.91 -31.97 -19.26
C SER A 460 33.39 -30.78 -20.10
N ARG A 461 34.24 -31.07 -21.07
CA ARG A 461 34.51 -30.16 -22.18
C ARG A 461 33.16 -29.88 -22.84
N VAL A 462 32.63 -28.68 -22.66
CA VAL A 462 31.60 -28.12 -23.54
C VAL A 462 32.23 -26.89 -24.16
N THR A 463 32.93 -27.13 -25.27
CA THR A 463 33.16 -26.13 -26.30
C THR A 463 31.81 -25.64 -26.80
N GLY A 464 31.74 -24.36 -27.17
CA GLY A 464 30.54 -23.69 -27.63
C GLY A 464 29.76 -24.49 -28.67
N ASP A 465 28.43 -24.48 -28.51
CA ASP A 465 27.38 -24.59 -29.54
C ASP A 465 26.08 -25.03 -28.86
N LEU A 466 25.37 -24.07 -28.26
CA LEU A 466 23.98 -24.24 -27.79
C LEU A 466 23.16 -22.99 -28.12
N TRP A 467 23.20 -22.56 -29.37
CA TRP A 467 22.21 -21.68 -30.00
C TRP A 467 22.09 -22.00 -31.49
N GLN A 468 21.73 -23.24 -31.83
CA GLN A 468 21.26 -23.59 -33.18
C GLN A 468 20.32 -24.80 -33.08
N THR A 469 19.04 -24.54 -32.86
CA THR A 469 17.99 -25.48 -33.29
C THR A 469 17.59 -25.09 -34.71
N THR A 470 18.31 -25.65 -35.67
CA THR A 470 17.80 -25.88 -37.03
C THR A 470 16.60 -26.82 -36.93
N MET A 471 15.44 -26.39 -37.42
CA MET A 471 14.31 -27.28 -37.67
C MET A 471 14.72 -28.33 -38.70
N ASP A 472 14.79 -29.59 -38.28
CA ASP A 472 14.89 -30.73 -39.17
C ASP A 472 13.52 -30.99 -39.81
N TYR A 473 13.46 -30.87 -41.14
CA TYR A 473 12.29 -31.07 -41.98
C TYR A 473 12.28 -32.47 -42.62
N GLN A 474 12.66 -33.51 -41.90
CA GLN A 474 12.55 -34.89 -42.39
C GLN A 474 11.90 -35.81 -41.35
N ASN A 475 10.57 -35.84 -41.35
CA ASN A 475 9.77 -37.08 -41.22
C ASN A 475 8.28 -36.71 -41.21
N ARG A 476 7.69 -36.61 -42.39
CA ARG A 476 6.24 -36.60 -42.56
C ARG A 476 5.80 -38.04 -42.84
N VAL A 477 5.01 -38.62 -41.95
CA VAL A 477 4.14 -39.76 -42.30
C VAL A 477 2.75 -39.48 -41.78
N GLY A 478 1.85 -39.13 -42.70
CA GLY A 478 0.44 -39.42 -42.54
C GLY A 478 0.12 -40.59 -43.47
N SER A 479 -0.45 -41.68 -42.94
CA SER A 479 -1.58 -42.32 -43.61
C SER A 479 -2.38 -43.25 -42.69
N LYS A 480 -3.69 -43.06 -42.77
CA LYS A 480 -4.80 -44.01 -42.56
C LYS A 480 -5.35 -44.33 -41.16
N PHE A 481 -6.67 -44.47 -41.24
CA PHE A 481 -7.70 -44.71 -40.24
C PHE A 481 -7.57 -46.11 -39.61
N GLY A 482 -7.55 -46.20 -38.27
CA GLY A 482 -7.75 -47.47 -37.54
C GLY A 482 -6.51 -48.23 -37.05
N GLY A 483 -5.32 -47.63 -36.95
CA GLY A 483 -4.13 -48.28 -36.37
C GLY A 483 -3.89 -47.85 -34.92
N GLY A 484 -4.26 -48.67 -33.95
CA GLY A 484 -4.05 -48.43 -32.52
C GLY A 484 -2.57 -48.54 -32.12
N GLY A 485 -1.88 -47.40 -32.11
CA GLY A 485 -0.65 -47.23 -31.33
C GLY A 485 -1.00 -46.91 -29.88
N VAL A 486 -0.35 -47.56 -28.92
CA VAL A 486 -0.55 -47.27 -27.50
C VAL A 486 -0.02 -45.87 -27.23
N ALA A 487 -0.93 -44.94 -26.90
CA ALA A 487 -0.62 -43.55 -26.61
C ALA A 487 0.52 -43.46 -25.57
N GLY A 488 1.54 -42.66 -25.87
CA GLY A 488 2.61 -42.37 -24.91
C GLY A 488 2.04 -41.69 -23.66
N ALA A 489 2.73 -41.78 -22.52
CA ALA A 489 2.24 -41.19 -21.26
C ALA A 489 1.93 -39.68 -21.36
N SER A 490 2.61 -38.97 -22.27
CA SER A 490 2.31 -37.58 -22.60
C SER A 490 0.96 -37.43 -23.33
N GLU A 491 0.75 -38.21 -24.39
CA GLU A 491 -0.49 -38.18 -25.18
C GLU A 491 -1.69 -38.68 -24.37
N ALA A 492 -1.52 -39.74 -23.56
CA ALA A 492 -2.56 -40.23 -22.66
C ALA A 492 -2.95 -39.17 -21.60
N ASN A 493 -1.99 -38.34 -21.15
CA ASN A 493 -2.27 -37.23 -20.23
C ASN A 493 -2.96 -36.05 -20.92
N VAL A 494 -2.61 -35.75 -22.17
CA VAL A 494 -3.29 -34.74 -22.99
C VAL A 494 -4.72 -35.18 -23.27
N ASP A 495 -4.90 -36.42 -23.71
CA ASP A 495 -6.20 -36.99 -24.03
C ASP A 495 -7.07 -37.12 -22.77
N ARG A 496 -6.50 -37.50 -21.62
CA ARG A 496 -7.18 -37.44 -20.31
C ARG A 496 -7.62 -36.02 -19.94
N ARG A 497 -6.77 -35.00 -20.13
CA ARG A 497 -7.13 -33.59 -19.88
C ARG A 497 -8.23 -33.12 -20.82
N GLU A 498 -8.19 -33.52 -22.08
CA GLU A 498 -9.18 -33.13 -23.08
C GLU A 498 -10.52 -33.84 -22.87
N ARG A 499 -10.50 -35.11 -22.43
CA ARG A 499 -11.69 -35.87 -22.00
C ARG A 499 -12.34 -35.24 -20.77
N LEU A 500 -11.54 -34.88 -19.76
CA LEU A 500 -12.01 -34.17 -18.57
C LEU A 500 -12.60 -32.79 -18.91
N ARG A 501 -11.99 -32.08 -19.88
CA ARG A 501 -12.50 -30.81 -20.39
C ARG A 501 -13.85 -30.97 -21.11
N LYS A 502 -14.02 -31.99 -21.96
CA LYS A 502 -15.30 -32.28 -22.62
C LYS A 502 -16.39 -32.68 -21.63
N LEU A 503 -16.06 -33.57 -20.68
CA LEU A 503 -16.96 -33.96 -19.59
C LEU A 503 -17.40 -32.74 -18.76
N ALA A 504 -16.49 -31.80 -18.47
CA ALA A 504 -16.81 -30.57 -17.74
C ALA A 504 -17.71 -29.61 -18.53
N LEU A 505 -17.53 -29.53 -19.86
CA LEU A 505 -18.41 -28.73 -20.74
C LEU A 505 -19.81 -29.34 -20.89
N GLU A 506 -19.93 -30.66 -20.85
CA GLU A 506 -21.22 -31.37 -20.91
C GLU A 506 -21.99 -31.32 -19.58
N THR A 507 -21.31 -31.16 -18.45
CA THR A 507 -21.91 -31.21 -17.11
C THR A 507 -22.17 -29.85 -16.48
N ILE A 508 -21.55 -28.76 -16.96
CA ILE A 508 -21.63 -27.43 -16.34
C ILE A 508 -22.25 -26.43 -17.31
N ASP A 509 -23.47 -26.02 -17.01
CA ASP A 509 -24.16 -24.91 -17.68
C ASP A 509 -23.52 -23.57 -17.24
N LEU A 510 -22.57 -23.08 -18.04
CA LEU A 510 -21.84 -21.84 -17.78
C LEU A 510 -22.74 -20.60 -17.67
N ALA A 511 -23.94 -20.61 -18.24
CA ALA A 511 -24.87 -19.49 -18.11
C ALA A 511 -25.44 -19.37 -16.69
N LYS A 512 -25.37 -20.44 -15.89
CA LYS A 512 -25.86 -20.48 -14.50
C LYS A 512 -24.76 -20.26 -13.46
N ASP A 513 -23.49 -20.12 -13.88
CA ASP A 513 -22.41 -19.81 -12.95
C ASP A 513 -22.52 -18.33 -12.49
N PRO A 514 -22.76 -18.05 -11.20
CA PRO A 514 -22.95 -16.68 -10.71
C PRO A 514 -21.67 -15.83 -10.76
N TYR A 515 -20.51 -16.45 -11.00
CA TYR A 515 -19.21 -15.80 -10.97
C TYR A 515 -18.62 -15.51 -12.36
N ILE A 516 -19.32 -15.86 -13.44
CA ILE A 516 -18.87 -15.57 -14.80
C ILE A 516 -19.35 -14.18 -15.28
N LEU A 517 -18.47 -13.45 -15.94
CA LEU A 517 -18.82 -12.20 -16.64
C LEU A 517 -18.17 -12.19 -18.02
N ARG A 518 -18.96 -11.99 -19.07
CA ARG A 518 -18.44 -11.70 -20.41
C ARG A 518 -18.12 -10.22 -20.52
N ASN A 519 -16.87 -9.88 -20.79
CA ASN A 519 -16.46 -8.50 -21.02
C ASN A 519 -16.78 -8.08 -22.47
N HIS A 520 -16.82 -6.77 -22.74
CA HIS A 520 -17.10 -6.19 -24.07
C HIS A 520 -16.11 -6.62 -25.17
N LEU A 521 -14.95 -7.17 -24.79
CA LEU A 521 -13.93 -7.71 -25.70
C LEU A 521 -14.08 -9.23 -25.94
N GLY A 522 -15.16 -9.85 -25.48
CA GLY A 522 -15.42 -11.29 -25.66
C GLY A 522 -14.65 -12.22 -24.71
N SER A 523 -13.79 -11.68 -23.83
CA SER A 523 -13.10 -12.44 -22.78
C SER A 523 -14.00 -12.73 -21.57
N LEU A 524 -13.73 -13.83 -20.87
CA LEU A 524 -14.47 -14.27 -19.69
C LEU A 524 -13.72 -13.87 -18.43
N GLU A 525 -14.39 -13.23 -17.49
CA GLU A 525 -13.85 -12.86 -16.19
C GLU A 525 -14.49 -13.71 -15.09
N CYS A 526 -13.66 -14.24 -14.19
CA CYS A 526 -14.13 -14.85 -12.95
C CYS A 526 -14.20 -13.79 -11.84
N ARG A 527 -15.41 -13.36 -11.46
CA ARG A 527 -15.62 -12.37 -10.39
C ARG A 527 -15.17 -12.84 -9.01
N LEU A 528 -15.09 -14.17 -8.79
CA LEU A 528 -14.64 -14.75 -7.53
C LEU A 528 -13.11 -14.69 -7.37
N CYS A 529 -12.37 -14.74 -8.48
CA CYS A 529 -10.91 -14.81 -8.49
C CYS A 529 -10.21 -13.60 -9.11
N LEU A 530 -10.99 -12.72 -9.76
CA LEU A 530 -10.53 -11.57 -10.54
C LEU A 530 -9.51 -11.96 -11.62
N THR A 531 -9.81 -13.06 -12.32
CA THR A 531 -8.96 -13.61 -13.40
C THR A 531 -9.68 -13.54 -14.73
N LEU A 532 -8.92 -13.20 -15.78
CA LEU A 532 -9.38 -13.14 -17.17
C LEU A 532 -9.03 -14.45 -17.90
N HIS A 533 -9.97 -14.93 -18.69
CA HIS A 533 -9.90 -16.17 -19.45
C HIS A 533 -10.22 -15.88 -20.91
N THR A 534 -9.43 -16.43 -21.81
CA THR A 534 -9.55 -16.21 -23.26
C THR A 534 -10.68 -17.03 -23.88
N ASN A 535 -11.11 -18.12 -23.23
CA ASN A 535 -12.20 -18.98 -23.68
C ASN A 535 -12.84 -19.73 -22.50
N GLU A 536 -13.99 -20.36 -22.76
CA GLU A 536 -14.78 -21.11 -21.76
C GLU A 536 -14.00 -22.29 -21.15
N GLY A 537 -13.13 -22.93 -21.94
CA GLY A 537 -12.29 -24.03 -21.44
C GLY A 537 -11.25 -23.56 -20.41
N SER A 538 -10.62 -22.42 -20.64
CA SER A 538 -9.68 -21.78 -19.69
C SER A 538 -10.39 -21.38 -18.40
N TYR A 539 -11.65 -20.93 -18.50
CA TYR A 539 -12.50 -20.63 -17.34
C TYR A 539 -12.83 -21.90 -16.53
N LEU A 540 -13.28 -22.98 -17.17
CA LEU A 540 -13.60 -24.24 -16.50
C LEU A 540 -12.39 -24.90 -15.83
N ALA A 541 -11.21 -24.85 -16.47
CA ALA A 541 -9.98 -25.32 -15.84
C ALA A 541 -9.61 -24.49 -14.60
N HIS A 542 -9.92 -23.19 -14.63
CA HIS A 542 -9.72 -22.30 -13.49
C HIS A 542 -10.70 -22.57 -12.34
N THR A 543 -11.98 -22.86 -12.61
CA THR A 543 -12.96 -23.15 -11.56
C THR A 543 -12.62 -24.41 -10.78
N GLN A 544 -12.00 -25.40 -11.42
CA GLN A 544 -11.47 -26.60 -10.77
C GLN A 544 -10.14 -26.38 -10.02
N GLY A 545 -9.52 -25.20 -10.15
CA GLY A 545 -8.25 -24.87 -9.51
C GLY A 545 -8.35 -24.64 -8.00
N LYS A 546 -7.30 -25.02 -7.25
CA LYS A 546 -7.23 -24.90 -5.78
C LYS A 546 -7.55 -23.49 -5.27
N LYS A 547 -7.14 -22.44 -5.99
CA LYS A 547 -7.43 -21.03 -5.64
C LYS A 547 -8.93 -20.71 -5.74
N HIS A 548 -9.58 -21.11 -6.82
CA HIS A 548 -11.01 -20.89 -7.01
C HIS A 548 -11.81 -21.66 -5.97
N GLN A 549 -11.47 -22.93 -5.73
CA GLN A 549 -12.08 -23.76 -4.69
C GLN A 549 -11.90 -23.17 -3.28
N THR A 550 -10.72 -22.61 -2.97
CA THR A 550 -10.47 -21.95 -1.68
C THR A 550 -11.29 -20.68 -1.52
N ASN A 551 -11.43 -19.86 -2.58
CA ASN A 551 -12.25 -18.66 -2.54
C ASN A 551 -13.74 -19.00 -2.44
N LEU A 552 -14.18 -20.07 -3.10
CA LEU A 552 -15.54 -20.58 -3.01
C LEU A 552 -15.83 -21.08 -1.58
N ALA A 553 -14.91 -21.83 -0.97
CA ALA A 553 -15.02 -22.27 0.41
C ALA A 553 -15.00 -21.10 1.41
N ARG A 554 -14.16 -20.08 1.19
CA ARG A 554 -14.16 -18.84 2.01
C ARG A 554 -15.48 -18.09 1.90
N ARG A 555 -16.06 -18.05 0.71
CA ARG A 555 -17.36 -17.41 0.49
C ARG A 555 -18.48 -18.22 1.09
N ALA A 556 -18.51 -19.54 0.89
CA ALA A 556 -19.43 -20.43 1.57
C ALA A 556 -19.31 -20.35 3.10
N ALA A 557 -18.11 -20.22 3.65
CA ALA A 557 -17.91 -20.01 5.09
C ALA A 557 -18.40 -18.62 5.56
N ARG A 558 -18.22 -17.58 4.75
CA ARG A 558 -18.78 -16.25 5.02
C ARG A 558 -20.30 -16.28 4.94
N ASP A 559 -20.87 -16.83 3.88
CA ASP A 559 -22.30 -16.97 3.67
C ASP A 559 -22.91 -17.92 4.70
N ALA A 560 -22.20 -18.96 5.18
CA ALA A 560 -22.62 -19.81 6.29
C ALA A 560 -22.56 -19.08 7.63
N LYS A 561 -21.56 -18.21 7.85
CA LYS A 561 -21.51 -17.31 9.01
C LYS A 561 -22.65 -16.29 8.95
N GLU A 562 -22.96 -15.77 7.76
CA GLU A 562 -24.13 -14.92 7.48
C GLU A 562 -25.44 -15.70 7.65
N THR A 563 -25.49 -16.98 7.27
CA THR A 563 -26.67 -17.85 7.40
C THR A 563 -26.88 -18.34 8.83
N GLN A 564 -25.80 -18.52 9.60
CA GLN A 564 -25.82 -18.70 11.06
C GLN A 564 -26.27 -17.42 11.77
N LEU A 565 -26.01 -16.24 11.18
CA LEU A 565 -26.61 -14.97 11.59
C LEU A 565 -28.08 -14.82 11.13
N ILE A 566 -28.54 -15.62 10.15
CA ILE A 566 -29.92 -15.62 9.61
C ILE A 566 -30.82 -16.68 10.28
N THR A 567 -30.28 -17.68 10.99
CA THR A 567 -31.08 -18.71 11.71
C THR A 567 -31.56 -18.30 13.11
N ALA A 568 -31.34 -17.06 13.50
CA ALA A 568 -32.23 -16.35 14.41
C ALA A 568 -32.26 -14.89 13.96
N PRO A 569 -33.33 -14.39 13.36
CA PRO A 569 -33.39 -12.99 13.00
C PRO A 569 -33.54 -12.19 14.29
N ALA A 570 -32.44 -11.64 14.79
CA ALA A 570 -32.52 -10.36 15.46
C ALA A 570 -32.90 -9.34 14.37
N PRO A 571 -34.09 -8.73 14.44
CA PRO A 571 -34.51 -7.79 13.42
C PRO A 571 -33.50 -6.63 13.38
N ALA A 572 -33.31 -6.08 12.18
CA ALA A 572 -32.57 -4.85 11.98
C ALA A 572 -32.87 -3.87 13.12
N ALA A 573 -31.85 -3.17 13.62
CA ALA A 573 -32.07 -1.93 14.35
C ALA A 573 -32.63 -0.89 13.36
N SER A 574 -33.85 -1.12 12.85
CA SER A 574 -34.80 -0.03 12.78
C SER A 574 -34.85 0.50 14.20
N VAL A 575 -34.40 1.73 14.43
CA VAL A 575 -34.89 2.47 15.58
C VAL A 575 -36.41 2.29 15.50
N PRO A 576 -37.05 1.55 16.43
CA PRO A 576 -38.48 1.31 16.33
C PRO A 576 -39.10 2.69 16.27
N ARG A 577 -39.76 3.03 15.16
CA ARG A 577 -40.52 4.27 15.07
C ARG A 577 -41.57 4.14 16.16
N LYS A 578 -41.33 4.79 17.30
CA LYS A 578 -42.29 4.82 18.39
C LYS A 578 -43.54 5.45 17.84
N MET A 579 -44.52 4.62 17.51
CA MET A 579 -45.84 5.05 17.11
C MET A 579 -46.61 5.31 18.41
N PHE A 580 -46.64 6.58 18.81
CA PHE A 580 -47.51 7.04 19.87
C PHE A 580 -48.63 7.88 19.26
N ILE A 581 -49.80 7.83 19.88
CA ILE A 581 -50.94 8.68 19.52
C ILE A 581 -50.55 10.11 19.89
N LYS A 582 -50.50 11.00 18.89
CA LYS A 582 -50.16 12.39 19.12
C LYS A 582 -51.35 13.12 19.73
N ILE A 583 -51.15 13.75 20.87
CA ILE A 583 -52.22 14.43 21.63
C ILE A 583 -52.48 15.87 21.17
N GLY A 584 -51.85 16.30 20.07
CA GLY A 584 -51.96 17.64 19.50
C GLY A 584 -50.71 18.50 19.66
N ARG A 585 -50.85 19.80 19.37
CA ARG A 585 -49.76 20.78 19.46
C ARG A 585 -49.62 21.30 20.88
N PRO A 586 -48.38 21.43 21.41
CA PRO A 586 -48.16 22.00 22.73
C PRO A 586 -48.37 23.51 22.73
N GLY A 587 -48.74 24.06 23.88
CA GLY A 587 -48.78 25.51 24.09
C GLY A 587 -47.36 26.08 24.12
N TYR A 588 -47.15 27.25 23.54
CA TYR A 588 -45.84 27.90 23.53
C TYR A 588 -45.93 29.42 23.70
N ARG A 589 -44.87 30.01 24.23
CA ARG A 589 -44.66 31.46 24.32
C ARG A 589 -43.30 31.78 23.69
N VAL A 590 -43.29 32.74 22.77
CA VAL A 590 -42.06 33.24 22.15
C VAL A 590 -41.88 34.70 22.56
N THR A 591 -40.74 35.01 23.15
CA THR A 591 -40.36 36.36 23.58
C THR A 591 -39.12 36.76 22.80
N LYS A 592 -39.16 37.93 22.15
CA LYS A 592 -37.95 38.51 21.54
C LYS A 592 -37.04 39.01 22.65
N VAL A 593 -35.76 38.64 22.60
CA VAL A 593 -34.75 39.04 23.58
C VAL A 593 -33.77 39.98 22.89
N ARG A 594 -33.40 41.04 23.60
CA ARG A 594 -32.36 41.98 23.18
C ARG A 594 -31.40 42.17 24.33
N ASP A 595 -30.10 42.03 24.06
CA ASP A 595 -29.06 42.32 25.03
C ASP A 595 -28.58 43.78 24.86
N PRO A 596 -28.83 44.67 25.84
CA PRO A 596 -28.45 46.08 25.75
C PRO A 596 -26.95 46.33 26.04
N LEU A 597 -26.22 45.41 26.69
CA LEU A 597 -24.86 45.69 27.19
C LEU A 597 -23.81 45.79 26.07
N MET A 598 -24.03 45.11 24.93
CA MET A 598 -23.13 45.18 23.77
C MET A 598 -23.35 46.42 22.89
N ALA A 599 -24.45 47.17 23.05
CA ALA A 599 -24.63 48.44 22.35
C ALA A 599 -23.69 49.55 22.88
N ALA A 600 -23.16 49.39 24.11
CA ALA A 600 -22.25 50.36 24.74
C ALA A 600 -20.76 49.98 24.61
N ALA A 601 -20.42 48.69 24.47
CA ALA A 601 -19.03 48.21 24.51
C ALA A 601 -18.33 48.15 23.14
N ALA A 602 -19.09 48.08 22.04
CA ALA A 602 -18.55 48.06 20.68
C ALA A 602 -19.11 49.25 19.90
N GLY A 603 -18.33 50.34 19.81
CA GLY A 603 -18.73 51.59 19.17
C GLY A 603 -19.37 51.39 17.79
N GLY A 604 -20.71 51.35 17.77
CA GLY A 604 -21.53 51.22 16.55
C GLY A 604 -22.16 49.86 16.26
N GLY A 605 -21.95 48.82 17.09
CA GLY A 605 -22.61 47.52 16.91
C GLY A 605 -24.05 47.54 17.44
N GLY A 606 -25.06 47.30 16.58
CA GLY A 606 -26.46 47.22 17.01
C GLY A 606 -26.68 46.16 18.10
N ALA A 607 -27.68 46.39 18.96
CA ALA A 607 -28.04 45.47 20.05
C ALA A 607 -28.22 44.03 19.53
N LYS A 608 -27.62 43.04 20.20
CA LYS A 608 -27.79 41.63 19.84
C LYS A 608 -29.25 41.24 20.02
N GLU A 609 -29.83 40.63 18.99
CA GLU A 609 -31.21 40.19 18.98
C GLU A 609 -31.29 38.66 19.00
N GLY A 610 -32.28 38.13 19.69
CA GLY A 610 -32.54 36.71 19.79
C GLY A 610 -33.98 36.41 20.17
N MET A 611 -34.24 35.15 20.47
CA MET A 611 -35.55 34.69 20.90
C MET A 611 -35.42 33.73 22.07
N MET A 612 -36.32 33.88 23.04
CA MET A 612 -36.58 32.92 24.10
C MET A 612 -37.90 32.23 23.80
N VAL A 613 -37.89 30.90 23.80
CA VAL A 613 -39.06 30.06 23.54
C VAL A 613 -39.32 29.22 24.78
N GLN A 614 -40.56 29.25 25.23
CA GLN A 614 -41.07 28.44 26.34
C GLN A 614 -42.17 27.55 25.81
N VAL A 615 -42.03 26.23 25.94
CA VAL A 615 -43.00 25.24 25.47
C VAL A 615 -43.57 24.51 26.69
N HIS A 616 -44.89 24.57 26.86
CA HIS A 616 -45.60 23.97 27.98
C HIS A 616 -46.10 22.56 27.59
N LEU A 617 -45.66 21.54 28.32
CA LEU A 617 -45.80 20.12 27.98
C LEU A 617 -46.39 19.29 29.16
N PRO A 618 -47.60 19.62 29.66
CA PRO A 618 -48.15 19.03 30.89
C PRO A 618 -48.36 17.51 30.81
N GLN A 619 -48.58 16.96 29.61
CA GLN A 619 -48.82 15.53 29.38
C GLN A 619 -47.60 14.84 28.73
N ILE A 620 -46.40 15.37 28.92
CA ILE A 620 -45.17 14.72 28.44
C ILE A 620 -45.02 13.33 29.06
N LYS A 621 -44.54 12.38 28.26
CA LYS A 621 -44.30 11.02 28.74
C LYS A 621 -43.19 11.00 29.80
N GLU A 622 -43.38 10.20 30.85
CA GLU A 622 -42.40 10.04 31.93
C GLU A 622 -41.05 9.55 31.39
N GLY A 623 -39.95 10.17 31.84
CA GLY A 623 -38.59 9.89 31.37
C GLY A 623 -38.22 10.48 30.00
N VAL A 624 -39.11 11.23 29.33
CA VAL A 624 -38.81 11.90 28.05
C VAL A 624 -38.37 13.34 28.27
N ILE A 625 -37.21 13.70 27.72
CA ILE A 625 -36.69 15.08 27.73
C ILE A 625 -36.93 15.70 26.34
N PRO A 626 -37.57 16.88 26.26
CA PRO A 626 -37.76 17.61 25.01
C PRO A 626 -36.44 17.93 24.30
N ARG A 627 -36.42 17.90 22.97
CA ARG A 627 -35.24 18.26 22.17
C ARG A 627 -35.57 19.35 21.16
N ARG A 628 -34.57 20.18 20.85
CA ARG A 628 -34.64 21.19 19.78
C ARG A 628 -33.55 20.98 18.73
N ARG A 629 -33.80 21.40 17.50
CA ARG A 629 -32.82 21.43 16.40
C ARG A 629 -33.13 22.54 15.41
N PHE A 630 -32.09 23.21 14.90
CA PHE A 630 -32.19 24.09 13.74
C PHE A 630 -32.07 23.29 12.44
N MET A 631 -32.92 23.63 11.49
CA MET A 631 -33.09 22.92 10.23
C MET A 631 -33.08 23.92 9.07
N SER A 632 -32.36 23.60 8.00
CA SER A 632 -32.30 24.44 6.81
C SER A 632 -33.62 24.44 6.03
N ALA A 633 -33.87 25.47 5.21
CA ALA A 633 -35.06 25.52 4.36
C ALA A 633 -35.13 24.38 3.32
N TRP A 634 -34.01 23.73 3.00
CA TRP A 634 -33.92 22.63 2.02
C TRP A 634 -34.18 21.24 2.63
N GLU A 635 -34.07 21.11 3.95
CA GLU A 635 -34.29 19.82 4.65
C GLU A 635 -35.78 19.56 4.89
N GLN A 636 -36.59 20.61 5.06
CA GLN A 636 -38.03 20.49 5.20
C GLN A 636 -38.73 20.22 3.86
N LYS A 637 -39.83 19.46 3.89
CA LYS A 637 -40.60 19.04 2.71
C LYS A 637 -42.05 19.56 2.70
N LYS A 638 -42.39 20.54 3.54
CA LYS A 638 -43.76 21.06 3.69
C LYS A 638 -44.01 22.31 2.85
N GLU A 639 -43.05 23.21 2.80
CA GLU A 639 -43.13 24.49 2.08
C GLU A 639 -42.05 24.54 0.99
N GLN A 640 -42.16 25.46 0.03
CA GLN A 640 -41.08 25.68 -0.93
C GLN A 640 -39.84 26.27 -0.21
N PRO A 641 -38.62 25.74 -0.45
CA PRO A 641 -37.42 26.24 0.21
C PRO A 641 -37.18 27.73 -0.06
N ASN A 642 -37.10 28.54 1.00
CA ASN A 642 -36.76 29.96 0.93
C ASN A 642 -35.49 30.24 1.73
N ARG A 643 -34.45 30.76 1.07
CA ARG A 643 -33.14 31.05 1.66
C ARG A 643 -33.16 32.15 2.73
N ALA A 644 -34.20 32.99 2.79
CA ALA A 644 -34.33 34.02 3.82
C ALA A 644 -34.66 33.45 5.21
N TYR A 645 -35.09 32.18 5.29
CA TYR A 645 -35.58 31.57 6.51
C TYR A 645 -34.88 30.24 6.83
N GLN A 646 -34.82 29.93 8.11
CA GLN A 646 -34.49 28.60 8.64
C GLN A 646 -35.58 28.21 9.66
N TYR A 647 -35.58 26.95 10.09
CA TYR A 647 -36.63 26.41 10.94
C TYR A 647 -36.07 25.88 12.25
N LEU A 648 -36.63 26.34 13.37
CA LEU A 648 -36.35 25.80 14.69
C LEU A 648 -37.42 24.77 15.03
N ILE A 649 -37.03 23.50 15.16
CA ILE A 649 -37.93 22.39 15.51
C ILE A 649 -37.82 22.08 17.00
N VAL A 650 -38.97 21.86 17.64
CA VAL A 650 -39.07 21.30 19.00
C VAL A 650 -39.88 20.00 18.93
N ALA A 651 -39.34 18.93 19.52
CA ALA A 651 -39.98 17.63 19.56
C ALA A 651 -39.99 17.05 20.98
N ALA A 652 -41.15 16.58 21.42
CA ALA A 652 -41.35 15.91 22.70
C ALA A 652 -42.53 14.92 22.59
N GLU A 653 -42.37 13.68 23.02
CA GLU A 653 -43.45 12.68 23.03
C GLU A 653 -44.41 12.95 24.20
N PRO A 654 -45.75 12.91 24.03
CA PRO A 654 -46.51 12.50 22.85
C PRO A 654 -47.00 13.67 21.98
N TYR A 655 -46.44 14.87 22.10
CA TYR A 655 -46.89 16.03 21.34
C TYR A 655 -46.48 15.98 19.86
N GLU A 656 -47.21 16.74 19.02
CA GLU A 656 -46.74 17.04 17.67
C GLU A 656 -45.47 17.90 17.70
N SER A 657 -44.50 17.58 16.83
CA SER A 657 -43.33 18.43 16.63
C SER A 657 -43.77 19.77 16.06
N ILE A 658 -43.42 20.85 16.75
CA ILE A 658 -43.66 22.23 16.32
C ILE A 658 -42.40 22.78 15.65
N ALA A 659 -42.58 23.65 14.66
CA ALA A 659 -41.50 24.33 13.99
C ALA A 659 -41.77 25.84 13.92
N PHE A 660 -40.75 26.64 14.22
CA PHE A 660 -40.81 28.10 14.13
C PHE A 660 -40.00 28.56 12.92
N ARG A 661 -40.61 29.34 12.04
CA ARG A 661 -39.92 30.00 10.94
C ARG A 661 -39.15 31.21 11.49
N ILE A 662 -37.83 31.19 11.39
CA ILE A 662 -36.93 32.25 11.89
C ILE A 662 -36.02 32.74 10.75
N PRO A 663 -35.45 33.96 10.84
CA PRO A 663 -34.49 34.45 9.85
C PRO A 663 -33.28 33.53 9.72
N ALA A 664 -32.78 33.33 8.49
CA ALA A 664 -31.58 32.54 8.19
C ALA A 664 -30.28 33.29 8.54
N ARG A 665 -30.15 33.74 9.80
CA ARG A 665 -28.93 34.33 10.35
C ARG A 665 -28.18 33.27 11.16
N GLU A 666 -26.86 33.40 11.22
CA GLU A 666 -26.02 32.55 12.04
C GLU A 666 -26.39 32.70 13.52
N ILE A 667 -26.43 31.58 14.24
CA ILE A 667 -26.83 31.50 15.65
C ILE A 667 -25.57 31.23 16.46
N GLU A 668 -25.47 31.84 17.65
CA GLU A 668 -24.34 31.61 18.56
C GLU A 668 -24.23 30.13 18.94
N ASP A 669 -23.01 29.60 18.98
CA ASP A 669 -22.78 28.22 19.41
C ASP A 669 -23.01 28.09 20.93
N ILE A 670 -23.55 26.95 21.35
CA ILE A 670 -23.75 26.61 22.77
C ILE A 670 -22.39 26.46 23.46
N GLU A 671 -21.37 25.92 22.76
CA GLU A 671 -20.03 25.70 23.30
C GLU A 671 -19.23 27.02 23.42
N GLU A 672 -19.45 27.97 22.50
CA GLU A 672 -18.74 29.25 22.50
C GLU A 672 -19.33 30.24 23.52
N ASN A 673 -20.66 30.31 23.67
CA ASN A 673 -21.34 31.30 24.53
C ASN A 673 -22.60 30.71 25.22
N PRO A 674 -22.43 29.98 26.34
CA PRO A 674 -23.55 29.29 27.00
C PRO A 674 -24.64 30.23 27.52
N ASP A 675 -24.32 31.49 27.86
CA ASP A 675 -25.31 32.49 28.30
C ASP A 675 -26.25 32.95 27.18
N TRP A 676 -25.79 32.88 25.92
CA TRP A 676 -26.53 33.36 24.75
C TRP A 676 -27.25 32.24 24.01
N ASN A 677 -26.89 30.98 24.24
CA ASN A 677 -27.59 29.83 23.69
C ASN A 677 -27.68 28.68 24.71
N TRP A 678 -28.84 28.53 25.35
CA TRP A 678 -29.08 27.52 26.39
C TRP A 678 -30.47 26.90 26.26
N SER A 679 -30.64 25.73 26.86
CA SER A 679 -31.94 25.06 27.02
C SER A 679 -32.06 24.41 28.40
N HIS A 680 -33.25 24.51 28.98
CA HIS A 680 -33.58 24.00 30.30
C HIS A 680 -34.94 23.29 30.26
N TRP A 681 -34.99 22.09 30.84
CA TRP A 681 -36.22 21.33 31.06
C TRP A 681 -36.54 21.32 32.55
N ASP A 682 -37.67 21.92 32.91
CA ASP A 682 -38.20 21.89 34.27
C ASP A 682 -39.20 20.73 34.40
N ALA A 683 -38.81 19.72 35.18
CA ALA A 683 -39.60 18.51 35.39
C ALA A 683 -40.84 18.73 36.26
N ASP A 684 -40.87 19.78 37.08
CA ASP A 684 -41.95 20.09 38.01
C ASP A 684 -43.05 20.91 37.31
N THR A 685 -42.66 21.98 36.59
CA THR A 685 -43.61 22.81 35.82
C THR A 685 -43.94 22.24 34.44
N LYS A 686 -43.27 21.16 34.04
CA LYS A 686 -43.36 20.54 32.71
C LYS A 686 -43.13 21.55 31.58
N GLN A 687 -42.19 22.46 31.78
CA GLN A 687 -41.89 23.54 30.85
C GLN A 687 -40.48 23.39 30.26
N TYR A 688 -40.40 23.43 28.92
CA TYR A 688 -39.14 23.46 28.21
C TYR A 688 -38.83 24.89 27.78
N SER A 689 -37.81 25.50 28.37
CA SER A 689 -37.41 26.87 28.11
C SER A 689 -36.05 26.89 27.44
N PHE A 690 -35.89 27.68 26.39
CA PHE A 690 -34.59 27.83 25.75
C PHE A 690 -34.45 29.20 25.09
N GLN A 691 -33.22 29.68 25.03
CA GLN A 691 -32.86 30.95 24.40
C GLN A 691 -31.80 30.71 23.32
N PHE A 692 -31.80 31.57 22.30
CA PHE A 692 -30.70 31.68 21.35
C PHE A 692 -30.61 33.14 20.86
N MET A 693 -29.38 33.60 20.62
CA MET A 693 -29.07 34.91 20.03
C MET A 693 -28.49 34.72 18.62
N PHE A 694 -28.75 35.68 17.73
CA PHE A 694 -28.10 35.73 16.42
C PHE A 694 -26.71 36.35 16.54
N LYS A 695 -25.75 35.86 15.74
CA LYS A 695 -24.46 36.54 15.58
C LYS A 695 -24.66 37.93 14.99
N THR A 696 -23.92 38.91 15.48
CA THR A 696 -23.90 40.28 14.93
C THR A 696 -23.17 40.23 13.60
N SER A 697 -23.83 40.62 12.50
CA SER A 697 -23.18 40.67 11.20
C SER A 697 -22.08 41.74 11.22
N SER A 698 -20.81 41.34 11.13
CA SER A 698 -19.76 42.24 10.66
C SER A 698 -20.07 42.53 9.19
N LEU A 699 -20.61 43.71 8.91
CA LEU A 699 -20.64 44.25 7.55
C LEU A 699 -19.19 44.49 7.10
N ALA A 700 -18.56 43.47 6.52
CA ALA A 700 -17.52 43.71 5.54
C ALA A 700 -18.24 44.13 4.24
N PRO A 701 -17.97 45.33 3.69
CA PRO A 701 -18.58 45.73 2.43
C PRO A 701 -18.08 44.80 1.33
N TYR A 702 -18.98 43.98 0.79
CA TYR A 702 -18.77 43.35 -0.51
C TYR A 702 -18.63 44.48 -1.53
N GLY A 703 -17.46 44.53 -2.18
CA GLY A 703 -17.17 45.46 -3.26
C GLY A 703 -18.18 45.35 -4.41
N GLN A 704 -18.46 46.50 -4.99
CA GLN A 704 -19.12 46.67 -6.28
C GLN A 704 -18.35 46.00 -7.41
#